data_AF-A0A8E0QWD7-F1
#
_entry.id   AF-A0A8E0QWD7-F1
#
_cell.length_a   1.000
_cell.length_b   1.000
_cell.length_c   1.000
_cell.angle_alpha   90.00
_cell.angle_beta   90.00
_cell.angle_gamma   90.00
#
_symmetry.space_group_name_H-M   'P 1'
#
loop_
_entity.id
_entity.type
_entity.pdbx_description
1 polymer ?
#
loop_
_entity_poly.entity_id
_entity_poly.type
_entity_poly.pdbx_seq_one_letter_code
_entity_poly.pdbx_strand_id
1 'polypeptide(L)'
;MASIRIGYVPEHYLAPLHLALRSPAASSLPFKITLIPFPSGTGHMITSLREKEIDVAIGLTEGWIAGLAGKQQAQKDAASGGYKVVGHWVDTPLRWAIVTGREREELHTVADLKDKRVGVSRLGSGSHIMSFVLAQKQGWKPDSLTPAVLGPFQALRNGVTGYDASHPDRSTPSAEFFMWEHFTTKPYFHADSDKPHPPLKKIGEIFTPWPSWLIAASTSAFPDPEHDERLLQLFHVLDQGIKDFQADHDNVVRLLGTGELGCTYVEEDAKEWLKDVRFTSSTRGVDRKVVDGVVDVLKVAGVIDPGMSNDEAAERVIGIPRQVISFFDWEYVNPPVFFPMSFLAQLLALTAAATSLEGVYAKLDLSSSSNVAVYWGQNSFRGTGDLAQQRLSYYCDGESIMSKYFQANMLMETSLDPKIDVFELAFLMRINGQGGVPEIDFSNANDNCTVFNDTNLRKCPQIGEDITTCQKKGKTILLSIGGATYSEGGFSSESAAKAGAELVWQTFGPPSLNATARRPFGNATVDGFDFDFEATVSNVAPFANRLRELMDADHSKQYFLTAAPQCPYPDAADKDILNGPVSIDAVFVQFYNNWCGLNSFEAGASKQSSFDFDAWDNWAKTVSQNKKAQVFLGVPANTGAAGSGYVPVETLKSIIEYSKTFSSFGGVMMWDVTQAYGNKGFLDGVAQALGKTASRIRRSYSYRPYGWF
;
A
#
# COMPACT_ATOMS: atom_id res chain seq x y z
N MET A 1 -15.70 -28.42 -33.30
CA MET A 1 -15.75 -27.28 -32.36
C MET A 1 -14.32 -27.00 -31.91
N ALA A 2 -13.85 -25.75 -31.96
CA ALA A 2 -12.53 -25.43 -31.44
C ALA A 2 -12.44 -25.81 -29.94
N SER A 3 -11.26 -26.18 -29.44
CA SER A 3 -11.06 -26.55 -28.05
C SER A 3 -9.89 -25.75 -27.46
N ILE A 4 -10.02 -25.32 -26.21
CA ILE A 4 -8.94 -24.74 -25.40
C ILE A 4 -8.63 -25.72 -24.27
N ARG A 5 -7.38 -26.15 -24.18
CA ARG A 5 -6.87 -27.02 -23.10
C ARG A 5 -6.19 -26.14 -22.05
N ILE A 6 -6.72 -26.17 -20.83
CA ILE A 6 -6.22 -25.40 -19.70
C ILE A 6 -5.44 -26.32 -18.77
N GLY A 7 -4.13 -26.08 -18.65
CA GLY A 7 -3.29 -26.70 -17.65
C GLY A 7 -3.49 -26.04 -16.28
N TYR A 8 -3.59 -26.84 -15.23
CA TYR A 8 -3.72 -26.32 -13.86
C TYR A 8 -3.09 -27.26 -12.84
N VAL A 9 -2.70 -26.74 -11.68
CA VAL A 9 -2.29 -27.56 -10.53
C VAL A 9 -3.54 -27.89 -9.72
N PRO A 10 -3.83 -29.16 -9.41
CA PRO A 10 -5.03 -29.55 -8.68
C PRO A 10 -4.91 -29.16 -7.19
N GLU A 11 -5.18 -27.89 -6.91
CA GLU A 11 -5.08 -27.26 -5.59
C GLU A 11 -6.28 -26.32 -5.38
N HIS A 12 -6.57 -26.04 -4.11
CA HIS A 12 -7.63 -25.14 -3.67
C HIS A 12 -7.67 -23.77 -4.37
N TYR A 13 -6.51 -23.23 -4.79
CA TYR A 13 -6.42 -22.01 -5.60
C TYR A 13 -7.10 -22.09 -6.98
N LEU A 14 -7.51 -23.27 -7.43
CA LEU A 14 -8.20 -23.47 -8.71
C LEU A 14 -9.71 -23.71 -8.53
N ALA A 15 -10.24 -23.56 -7.31
CA ALA A 15 -11.68 -23.64 -7.06
C ALA A 15 -12.51 -22.69 -7.95
N PRO A 16 -12.13 -21.41 -8.17
CA PRO A 16 -12.86 -20.53 -9.09
C PRO A 16 -12.88 -21.02 -10.54
N LEU A 17 -11.78 -21.62 -11.03
CA LEU A 17 -11.73 -22.19 -12.38
C LEU A 17 -12.75 -23.32 -12.52
N HIS A 18 -12.84 -24.16 -11.49
CA HIS A 18 -13.80 -25.24 -11.43
C HIS A 18 -15.26 -24.75 -11.34
N LEU A 19 -15.53 -23.63 -10.68
CA LEU A 19 -16.85 -22.99 -10.66
C LEU A 19 -17.19 -22.37 -12.02
N ALA A 20 -16.25 -21.62 -12.60
CA ALA A 20 -16.37 -21.01 -13.94
C ALA A 20 -16.85 -22.02 -14.98
N LEU A 21 -16.23 -23.20 -15.02
CA LEU A 21 -16.55 -24.23 -16.02
C LEU A 21 -17.83 -25.01 -15.75
N ARG A 22 -18.44 -24.86 -14.56
CA ARG A 22 -19.76 -25.40 -14.23
C ARG A 22 -20.88 -24.36 -14.48
N SER A 23 -20.52 -23.11 -14.80
CA SER A 23 -21.51 -22.06 -15.06
C SER A 23 -22.22 -22.24 -16.41
N PRO A 24 -23.45 -21.71 -16.56
CA PRO A 24 -24.11 -21.64 -17.86
C PRO A 24 -23.30 -20.87 -18.91
N ALA A 25 -22.52 -19.87 -18.48
CA ALA A 25 -21.69 -19.06 -19.37
C ALA A 25 -20.62 -19.91 -20.09
N ALA A 26 -19.96 -20.83 -19.39
CA ALA A 26 -19.01 -21.76 -20.00
C ALA A 26 -19.66 -22.69 -21.04
N SER A 27 -20.92 -23.08 -20.82
CA SER A 27 -21.66 -23.93 -21.77
C SER A 27 -22.09 -23.18 -23.04
N SER A 28 -22.12 -21.85 -23.00
CA SER A 28 -22.52 -20.99 -24.12
C SER A 28 -21.36 -20.56 -25.03
N LEU A 29 -20.12 -20.94 -24.68
CA LEU A 29 -18.93 -20.60 -25.47
C LEU A 29 -18.94 -21.28 -26.85
N PRO A 30 -18.41 -20.62 -27.89
CA PRO A 30 -18.30 -21.20 -29.23
C PRO A 30 -17.18 -22.27 -29.34
N PHE A 31 -16.50 -22.57 -28.24
CA PHE A 31 -15.42 -23.56 -28.12
C PHE A 31 -15.55 -24.37 -26.83
N LYS A 32 -14.99 -25.58 -26.85
CA LYS A 32 -14.94 -26.45 -25.67
C LYS A 32 -13.73 -26.11 -24.80
N ILE A 33 -13.91 -26.15 -23.48
CA ILE A 33 -12.79 -26.07 -22.53
C ILE A 33 -12.50 -27.46 -21.98
N THR A 34 -11.23 -27.84 -21.91
CA THR A 34 -10.77 -29.09 -21.28
C THR A 34 -9.71 -28.79 -20.24
N LEU A 35 -9.89 -29.28 -19.01
CA LEU A 35 -8.91 -29.15 -17.95
C LEU A 35 -7.92 -30.32 -17.97
N ILE A 36 -6.63 -30.01 -17.85
CA ILE A 36 -5.55 -31.01 -17.78
C ILE A 36 -4.76 -30.77 -16.48
N PRO A 37 -4.77 -31.72 -15.53
CA PRO A 37 -4.12 -31.54 -14.24
C PRO A 37 -2.60 -31.76 -14.35
N PHE A 38 -1.82 -30.90 -13.69
CA PHE A 38 -0.36 -30.95 -13.60
C PHE A 38 0.09 -30.94 -12.13
N PRO A 39 0.05 -32.08 -11.42
CA PRO A 39 0.47 -32.18 -10.01
C PRO A 39 1.93 -31.78 -9.78
N SER A 40 2.77 -31.84 -10.81
CA SER A 40 4.18 -31.44 -10.76
C SER A 40 4.41 -29.91 -10.78
N GLY A 41 3.34 -29.12 -10.95
CA GLY A 41 3.37 -27.66 -10.88
C GLY A 41 3.71 -26.95 -12.20
N THR A 42 3.95 -25.64 -12.10
CA THR A 42 4.19 -24.72 -13.24
C THR A 42 5.28 -25.18 -14.21
N GLY A 43 6.33 -25.83 -13.70
CA GLY A 43 7.43 -26.29 -14.54
C GLY A 43 7.02 -27.27 -15.64
N HIS A 44 6.12 -28.19 -15.31
CA HIS A 44 5.62 -29.17 -16.28
C HIS A 44 4.72 -28.47 -17.30
N MET A 45 3.85 -27.55 -16.85
CA MET A 45 3.00 -26.76 -17.74
C MET A 45 3.79 -25.90 -18.74
N ILE A 46 4.96 -25.38 -18.35
CA ILE A 46 5.86 -24.64 -19.27
C ILE A 46 6.29 -25.53 -20.43
N THR A 47 6.70 -26.77 -20.16
CA THR A 47 7.07 -27.73 -21.21
C THR A 47 5.87 -28.06 -22.09
N SER A 48 4.72 -28.35 -21.49
CA SER A 48 3.49 -28.67 -22.21
C SER A 48 2.95 -27.52 -23.07
N LEU A 49 3.12 -26.25 -22.67
CA LEU A 49 2.79 -25.09 -23.53
C LEU A 49 3.69 -25.03 -24.76
N ARG A 50 4.99 -25.34 -24.60
CA ARG A 50 5.97 -25.35 -25.69
C ARG A 50 5.78 -26.52 -26.65
N GLU A 51 5.37 -27.66 -26.12
CA GLU A 51 5.04 -28.88 -26.87
C GLU A 51 3.61 -28.87 -27.45
N LYS A 52 2.86 -27.78 -27.20
CA LYS A 52 1.49 -27.59 -27.70
C LYS A 52 0.51 -28.66 -27.17
N GLU A 53 0.75 -29.17 -25.97
CA GLU A 53 -0.13 -30.09 -25.26
C GLU A 53 -1.25 -29.35 -24.52
N ILE A 54 -1.02 -28.09 -24.16
CA ILE A 54 -2.00 -27.17 -23.59
C ILE A 54 -1.92 -25.80 -24.28
N ASP A 55 -3.01 -25.04 -24.19
CA ASP A 55 -3.16 -23.76 -24.87
C ASP A 55 -3.13 -22.59 -23.87
N VAL A 56 -3.65 -22.80 -22.67
CA VAL A 56 -3.64 -21.85 -21.54
C VAL A 56 -3.18 -22.60 -20.28
N ALA A 57 -2.56 -21.90 -19.34
CA ALA A 57 -2.19 -22.48 -18.05
C ALA A 57 -2.34 -21.47 -16.91
N ILE A 58 -2.74 -21.97 -15.73
CA ILE A 58 -2.81 -21.17 -14.49
C ILE A 58 -1.81 -21.76 -13.48
N GLY A 59 -0.82 -20.96 -13.09
CA GLY A 59 0.29 -21.45 -12.27
C GLY A 59 1.09 -20.34 -11.59
N LEU A 60 2.08 -20.74 -10.80
CA LEU A 60 2.89 -19.85 -9.97
C LEU A 60 3.64 -18.77 -10.78
N THR A 61 3.54 -17.53 -10.31
CA THR A 61 4.09 -16.32 -10.90
C THR A 61 5.57 -16.44 -11.26
N GLU A 62 6.41 -16.82 -10.30
CA GLU A 62 7.85 -16.88 -10.49
C GLU A 62 8.27 -17.98 -11.47
N GLY A 63 7.47 -19.04 -11.58
CA GLY A 63 7.70 -20.11 -12.53
C GLY A 63 7.59 -19.64 -13.98
N TRP A 64 6.55 -18.85 -14.28
CA TRP A 64 6.35 -18.28 -15.63
C TRP A 64 7.46 -17.31 -16.01
N ILE A 65 7.81 -16.41 -15.10
CA ILE A 65 8.82 -15.37 -15.36
C ILE A 65 10.20 -16.01 -15.53
N ALA A 66 10.58 -16.93 -14.64
CA ALA A 66 11.84 -17.69 -14.78
C ALA A 66 11.86 -18.51 -16.08
N GLY A 67 10.73 -19.05 -16.52
CA GLY A 67 10.62 -19.81 -17.75
C GLY A 67 10.83 -18.97 -19.02
N LEU A 68 10.48 -17.68 -19.02
CA LEU A 68 10.59 -16.78 -20.18
C LEU A 68 11.87 -15.93 -20.17
N ALA A 69 12.33 -15.50 -19.00
CA ALA A 69 13.47 -14.58 -18.85
C ALA A 69 14.72 -15.25 -18.23
N GLY A 70 14.62 -16.50 -17.76
CA GLY A 70 15.76 -17.22 -17.18
C GLY A 70 16.90 -17.45 -18.18
N LYS A 71 18.13 -17.61 -17.66
CA LYS A 71 19.37 -17.72 -18.48
C LYS A 71 19.29 -18.76 -19.61
N GLN A 72 18.61 -19.88 -19.39
CA GLN A 72 18.42 -20.93 -20.41
C GLN A 72 17.55 -20.47 -21.59
N GLN A 73 16.64 -19.54 -21.35
CA GLN A 73 15.72 -19.01 -22.37
C GLN A 73 16.21 -17.67 -22.95
N ALA A 74 16.98 -16.89 -22.18
CA ALA A 74 17.52 -15.60 -22.62
C ALA A 74 18.36 -15.69 -23.91
N GLN A 75 19.06 -16.81 -24.12
CA GLN A 75 19.88 -17.07 -25.31
C GLN A 75 19.06 -17.38 -26.58
N LYS A 76 17.74 -17.55 -26.45
CA LYS A 76 16.83 -17.78 -27.58
C LYS A 76 16.06 -16.49 -27.88
N ASP A 77 15.60 -16.36 -29.13
CA ASP A 77 14.72 -15.28 -29.57
C ASP A 77 13.52 -15.16 -28.63
N ALA A 78 13.14 -13.93 -28.23
CA ALA A 78 11.98 -13.67 -27.40
C ALA A 78 10.68 -14.27 -27.98
N ALA A 79 10.56 -14.34 -29.31
CA ALA A 79 9.44 -14.97 -30.01
C ALA A 79 9.37 -16.51 -29.80
N SER A 80 10.49 -17.14 -29.41
CA SER A 80 10.60 -18.59 -29.23
C SER A 80 10.25 -19.09 -27.82
N GLY A 81 9.76 -18.20 -26.92
CA GLY A 81 9.38 -18.55 -25.55
C GLY A 81 8.29 -19.62 -25.44
N GLY A 82 7.47 -19.76 -26.50
CA GLY A 82 6.36 -20.72 -26.63
C GLY A 82 5.06 -20.30 -25.95
N TYR A 83 5.11 -19.31 -25.06
CA TYR A 83 3.97 -18.74 -24.35
C TYR A 83 4.27 -17.29 -23.93
N LYS A 84 3.22 -16.59 -23.51
CA LYS A 84 3.28 -15.28 -22.85
C LYS A 84 2.37 -15.27 -21.63
N VAL A 85 2.65 -14.40 -20.67
CA VAL A 85 1.75 -14.15 -19.54
C VAL A 85 0.70 -13.13 -19.96
N VAL A 86 -0.56 -13.50 -19.85
CA VAL A 86 -1.70 -12.74 -20.40
C VAL A 86 -2.69 -12.27 -19.33
N GLY A 87 -2.50 -12.71 -18.08
CA GLY A 87 -3.46 -12.43 -17.03
C GLY A 87 -2.97 -12.70 -15.62
N HIS A 88 -3.71 -12.18 -14.65
CA HIS A 88 -3.58 -12.50 -13.23
C HIS A 88 -4.60 -13.55 -12.80
N TRP A 89 -4.32 -14.27 -11.72
CA TRP A 89 -5.27 -15.21 -11.11
C TRP A 89 -5.47 -14.94 -9.62
N VAL A 90 -4.39 -14.92 -8.83
CA VAL A 90 -4.43 -14.71 -7.37
C VAL A 90 -3.55 -13.52 -7.01
N ASP A 91 -4.11 -12.57 -6.26
CA ASP A 91 -3.43 -11.32 -5.87
C ASP A 91 -2.70 -11.45 -4.53
N THR A 92 -3.08 -12.41 -3.69
CA THR A 92 -2.39 -12.66 -2.42
C THR A 92 -1.06 -13.39 -2.58
N PRO A 93 -0.06 -13.11 -1.73
CA PRO A 93 1.10 -13.98 -1.56
C PRO A 93 0.75 -15.45 -1.29
N LEU A 94 1.60 -16.35 -1.76
CA LEU A 94 1.50 -17.76 -1.42
C LEU A 94 2.13 -18.02 -0.05
N ARG A 95 1.39 -18.69 0.83
CA ARG A 95 1.88 -19.16 2.13
C ARG A 95 2.65 -20.47 1.99
N TRP A 96 3.95 -20.43 2.23
CA TRP A 96 4.83 -21.61 2.24
C TRP A 96 5.10 -22.06 3.68
N ALA A 97 4.96 -23.36 3.93
CA ALA A 97 5.45 -23.99 5.15
C ALA A 97 6.94 -24.32 5.00
N ILE A 98 7.72 -23.98 6.03
CA ILE A 98 9.12 -24.39 6.17
C ILE A 98 9.13 -25.64 7.05
N VAL A 99 9.54 -26.79 6.48
CA VAL A 99 9.38 -28.10 7.12
C VAL A 99 10.67 -28.92 7.07
N THR A 100 10.86 -29.73 8.11
CA THR A 100 11.96 -30.69 8.23
C THR A 100 11.42 -32.06 8.68
N GLY A 101 12.26 -33.10 8.69
CA GLY A 101 11.90 -34.40 9.26
C GLY A 101 11.55 -34.27 10.75
N ARG A 102 10.51 -34.98 11.21
CA ARG A 102 10.02 -34.87 12.59
C ARG A 102 11.10 -35.19 13.63
N GLU A 103 11.88 -36.23 13.36
CA GLU A 103 12.92 -36.74 14.26
C GLU A 103 14.24 -35.95 14.22
N ARG A 104 14.28 -34.77 13.56
CA ARG A 104 15.47 -33.92 13.46
C ARG A 104 15.62 -33.03 14.70
N GLU A 105 16.12 -33.57 15.80
CA GLU A 105 16.25 -32.84 17.08
C GLU A 105 17.14 -31.61 16.99
N GLU A 106 18.02 -31.49 16.00
CA GLU A 106 18.92 -30.35 15.84
C GLU A 106 18.31 -29.15 15.10
N LEU A 107 17.07 -29.27 14.59
CA LEU A 107 16.39 -28.24 13.80
C LEU A 107 15.05 -27.85 14.46
N HIS A 108 14.97 -26.66 15.05
CA HIS A 108 13.77 -26.20 15.77
C HIS A 108 13.17 -24.91 15.20
N THR A 109 14.02 -24.03 14.69
CA THR A 109 13.66 -22.68 14.25
C THR A 109 14.20 -22.40 12.86
N VAL A 110 13.69 -21.35 12.23
CA VAL A 110 14.23 -20.89 10.94
C VAL A 110 15.71 -20.52 11.04
N ALA A 111 16.18 -20.01 12.19
CA ALA A 111 17.59 -19.63 12.39
C ALA A 111 18.56 -20.82 12.25
N ASP A 112 18.11 -22.03 12.61
CA ASP A 112 18.92 -23.26 12.55
C ASP A 112 19.23 -23.71 11.10
N LEU A 113 18.53 -23.12 10.12
CA LEU A 113 18.65 -23.45 8.71
C LEU A 113 19.76 -22.71 7.98
N LYS A 114 20.38 -21.70 8.61
CA LYS A 114 21.48 -20.95 8.01
C LYS A 114 22.63 -21.91 7.65
N ASP A 115 23.18 -21.76 6.44
CA ASP A 115 24.29 -22.56 5.93
C ASP A 115 23.95 -24.07 5.76
N LYS A 116 22.65 -24.42 5.67
CA LYS A 116 22.17 -25.80 5.47
C LYS A 116 21.73 -26.11 4.04
N ARG A 117 21.49 -27.40 3.77
CA ARG A 117 20.95 -27.87 2.49
C ARG A 117 19.43 -27.72 2.46
N VAL A 118 18.94 -27.03 1.44
CA VAL A 118 17.51 -26.87 1.16
C VAL A 118 17.09 -27.83 0.05
N GLY A 119 16.10 -28.67 0.32
CA GLY A 119 15.49 -29.54 -0.69
C GLY A 119 14.71 -28.72 -1.71
N VAL A 120 15.06 -28.84 -2.98
CA VAL A 120 14.40 -28.17 -4.10
C VAL A 120 13.98 -29.19 -5.15
N SER A 121 12.91 -28.91 -5.88
CA SER A 121 12.41 -29.88 -6.87
C SER A 121 13.27 -29.93 -8.13
N ARG A 122 13.74 -28.77 -8.57
CA ARG A 122 14.75 -28.59 -9.61
C ARG A 122 15.36 -27.20 -9.47
N LEU A 123 16.48 -26.94 -10.13
CA LEU A 123 16.99 -25.57 -10.21
C LEU A 123 15.98 -24.69 -10.96
N GLY A 124 15.72 -23.51 -10.40
CA GLY A 124 14.72 -22.56 -10.91
C GLY A 124 13.26 -22.91 -10.57
N SER A 125 12.99 -23.93 -9.75
CA SER A 125 11.63 -24.15 -9.20
C SER A 125 11.24 -23.07 -8.18
N GLY A 126 9.95 -22.95 -7.87
CA GLY A 126 9.48 -22.10 -6.77
C GLY A 126 10.20 -22.41 -5.45
N SER A 127 10.39 -23.69 -5.10
CA SER A 127 11.16 -24.08 -3.91
C SER A 127 12.64 -23.66 -3.93
N HIS A 128 13.26 -23.59 -5.11
CA HIS A 128 14.60 -23.02 -5.28
C HIS A 128 14.59 -21.50 -5.17
N ILE A 129 13.62 -20.81 -5.77
CA ILE A 129 13.52 -19.35 -5.72
C ILE A 129 13.25 -18.89 -4.29
N MET A 130 12.35 -19.58 -3.59
CA MET A 130 11.99 -19.26 -2.20
C MET A 130 13.13 -19.47 -1.21
N SER A 131 14.17 -20.27 -1.53
CA SER A 131 15.36 -20.33 -0.66
C SER A 131 16.14 -19.01 -0.67
N PHE A 132 16.22 -18.32 -1.80
CA PHE A 132 16.84 -17.00 -1.86
C PHE A 132 16.00 -15.95 -1.13
N VAL A 133 14.67 -16.00 -1.30
CA VAL A 133 13.74 -15.12 -0.56
C VAL A 133 13.87 -15.35 0.95
N LEU A 134 14.00 -16.60 1.39
CA LEU A 134 14.23 -16.94 2.79
C LEU A 134 15.55 -16.37 3.29
N ALA A 135 16.66 -16.61 2.58
CA ALA A 135 17.97 -16.07 2.93
C ALA A 135 17.93 -14.54 3.05
N GLN A 136 17.33 -13.85 2.08
CA GLN A 136 17.18 -12.40 2.09
C GLN A 136 16.35 -11.91 3.29
N LYS A 137 15.21 -12.54 3.58
CA LYS A 137 14.34 -12.17 4.70
C LYS A 137 15.02 -12.35 6.06
N GLN A 138 15.94 -13.31 6.16
CA GLN A 138 16.72 -13.56 7.37
C GLN A 138 18.05 -12.77 7.42
N GLY A 139 18.35 -11.94 6.41
CA GLY A 139 19.61 -11.20 6.32
C GLY A 139 20.84 -12.09 6.10
N TRP A 140 20.65 -13.29 5.55
CA TRP A 140 21.74 -14.20 5.20
C TRP A 140 22.32 -13.87 3.83
N LYS A 141 23.51 -14.41 3.54
CA LYS A 141 24.10 -14.31 2.20
C LYS A 141 23.23 -15.06 1.17
N PRO A 142 23.12 -14.58 -0.08
CA PRO A 142 22.31 -15.23 -1.11
C PRO A 142 22.65 -16.72 -1.36
N ASP A 143 23.90 -17.11 -1.13
CA ASP A 143 24.43 -18.47 -1.30
C ASP A 143 24.48 -19.29 0.01
N SER A 144 23.92 -18.76 1.11
CA SER A 144 23.91 -19.42 2.42
C SER A 144 23.05 -20.69 2.47
N LEU A 145 22.19 -20.95 1.50
CA LEU A 145 21.41 -22.18 1.44
C LEU A 145 21.85 -22.99 0.23
N THR A 146 22.33 -24.21 0.48
CA THR A 146 22.83 -25.08 -0.59
C THR A 146 21.67 -25.89 -1.18
N PRO A 147 21.29 -25.72 -2.46
CA PRO A 147 20.19 -26.46 -3.04
C PRO A 147 20.53 -27.96 -3.19
N ALA A 148 19.69 -28.83 -2.64
CA ALA A 148 19.67 -30.27 -2.89
C ALA A 148 18.53 -30.59 -3.85
N VAL A 149 18.84 -30.98 -5.08
CA VAL A 149 17.80 -31.31 -6.08
C VAL A 149 17.26 -32.69 -5.80
N LEU A 150 16.00 -32.77 -5.34
CA LEU A 150 15.37 -34.02 -4.90
C LEU A 150 14.22 -34.47 -5.79
N GLY A 151 13.58 -33.55 -6.52
CA GLY A 151 12.44 -33.85 -7.38
C GLY A 151 11.08 -33.46 -6.77
N PRO A 152 9.98 -34.13 -7.13
CA PRO A 152 8.64 -33.71 -6.73
C PRO A 152 8.40 -33.83 -5.22
N PHE A 153 7.25 -33.34 -4.76
CA PHE A 153 6.89 -33.22 -3.35
C PHE A 153 7.16 -34.48 -2.50
N GLN A 154 6.87 -35.68 -3.00
CA GLN A 154 7.19 -36.92 -2.27
C GLN A 154 8.69 -37.12 -2.04
N ALA A 155 9.53 -36.84 -3.04
CA ALA A 155 10.97 -36.97 -2.93
C ALA A 155 11.57 -35.91 -2.00
N LEU A 156 11.00 -34.70 -1.96
CA LEU A 156 11.35 -33.67 -0.97
C LEU A 156 11.10 -34.15 0.47
N ARG A 157 9.93 -34.77 0.72
CA ARG A 157 9.61 -35.37 2.02
C ARG A 157 10.61 -36.45 2.39
N ASN A 158 10.88 -37.39 1.48
CA ASN A 158 11.84 -38.46 1.70
C ASN A 158 13.26 -37.92 1.97
N GLY A 159 13.67 -36.86 1.27
CA GLY A 159 15.02 -36.31 1.45
C GLY A 159 15.26 -35.65 2.80
N VAL A 160 14.24 -35.05 3.42
CA VAL A 160 14.39 -34.45 4.77
C VAL A 160 14.19 -35.46 5.91
N THR A 161 13.41 -36.52 5.68
CA THR A 161 13.24 -37.63 6.64
C THR A 161 14.34 -38.68 6.52
N GLY A 162 15.06 -38.71 5.39
CA GLY A 162 16.01 -39.76 5.05
C GLY A 162 15.35 -41.09 4.70
N TYR A 163 14.04 -41.11 4.42
CA TYR A 163 13.30 -42.34 4.11
C TYR A 163 13.73 -42.94 2.77
N ASP A 164 14.15 -44.20 2.81
CA ASP A 164 14.45 -45.04 1.65
C ASP A 164 13.63 -46.32 1.71
N ALA A 165 12.79 -46.55 0.70
CA ALA A 165 11.95 -47.74 0.61
C ALA A 165 12.76 -49.04 0.48
N SER A 166 13.99 -48.97 -0.04
CA SER A 166 14.89 -50.12 -0.18
C SER A 166 15.65 -50.46 1.10
N HIS A 167 15.79 -49.50 2.01
CA HIS A 167 16.48 -49.64 3.28
C HIS A 167 15.72 -48.92 4.41
N PRO A 168 14.51 -49.40 4.79
CA PRO A 168 13.64 -48.70 5.73
C PRO A 168 14.26 -48.49 7.13
N ASP A 169 15.24 -49.33 7.50
CA ASP A 169 15.95 -49.25 8.79
C ASP A 169 17.09 -48.21 8.79
N ARG A 170 17.37 -47.55 7.65
CA ARG A 170 18.41 -46.52 7.53
C ARG A 170 17.77 -45.19 7.17
N SER A 171 17.95 -44.19 8.02
CA SER A 171 17.63 -42.79 7.71
C SER A 171 18.91 -42.05 7.35
N THR A 172 19.03 -41.58 6.11
CA THR A 172 20.13 -40.70 5.69
C THR A 172 19.55 -39.48 4.95
N PRO A 173 19.26 -38.39 5.67
CA PRO A 173 18.69 -37.19 5.05
C PRO A 173 19.64 -36.53 4.05
N SER A 174 19.12 -36.24 2.86
CA SER A 174 19.83 -35.56 1.77
C SER A 174 19.61 -34.03 1.78
N ALA A 175 18.67 -33.54 2.59
CA ALA A 175 18.45 -32.12 2.87
C ALA A 175 18.06 -31.91 4.35
N GLU A 176 18.26 -30.70 4.86
CA GLU A 176 17.86 -30.33 6.22
C GLU A 176 16.40 -29.88 6.28
N PHE A 177 15.92 -29.19 5.24
CA PHE A 177 14.54 -28.74 5.17
C PHE A 177 14.11 -28.59 3.72
N PHE A 178 12.81 -28.46 3.49
CA PHE A 178 12.27 -27.97 2.23
C PHE A 178 11.12 -27.00 2.51
N MET A 179 10.69 -26.29 1.47
CA MET A 179 9.51 -25.43 1.53
C MET A 179 8.51 -25.87 0.48
N TRP A 180 7.23 -25.85 0.85
CA TRP A 180 6.10 -26.09 -0.05
C TRP A 180 4.86 -25.36 0.42
N GLU A 181 3.80 -25.31 -0.40
CA GLU A 181 2.52 -24.70 -0.05
C GLU A 181 1.97 -25.27 1.28
N HIS A 182 1.51 -24.38 2.16
CA HIS A 182 1.15 -24.70 3.54
C HIS A 182 0.12 -25.82 3.67
N PHE A 183 -1.07 -25.67 3.06
CA PHE A 183 -2.19 -26.57 3.29
C PHE A 183 -1.94 -27.94 2.65
N THR A 184 -1.24 -27.97 1.52
CA THR A 184 -0.78 -29.19 0.86
C THR A 184 0.24 -29.95 1.71
N THR A 185 1.01 -29.23 2.53
CA THR A 185 2.04 -29.82 3.40
C THR A 185 1.52 -30.18 4.78
N LYS A 186 0.46 -29.53 5.24
CA LYS A 186 -0.12 -29.69 6.59
C LYS A 186 -0.40 -31.14 6.98
N PRO A 187 -0.97 -32.02 6.12
CA PRO A 187 -1.19 -33.43 6.45
C PRO A 187 0.08 -34.23 6.78
N TYR A 188 1.26 -33.68 6.53
CA TYR A 188 2.56 -34.31 6.78
C TYR A 188 3.30 -33.73 7.97
N PHE A 189 2.83 -32.64 8.59
CA PHE A 189 3.43 -32.09 9.81
C PHE A 189 2.45 -31.86 10.97
N HIS A 190 1.15 -31.81 10.70
CA HIS A 190 0.11 -31.65 11.71
C HIS A 190 -0.40 -33.02 12.15
N ALA A 191 -0.41 -33.28 13.45
CA ALA A 191 -0.94 -34.52 14.00
C ALA A 191 -2.47 -34.44 14.09
N ASP A 192 -3.16 -35.50 13.70
CA ASP A 192 -4.60 -35.67 13.90
C ASP A 192 -4.89 -37.10 14.40
N SER A 193 -6.17 -37.44 14.57
CA SER A 193 -6.59 -38.76 15.07
C SER A 193 -6.15 -39.91 14.17
N ASP A 194 -6.01 -39.68 12.86
CA ASP A 194 -5.67 -40.71 11.87
C ASP A 194 -4.15 -40.80 11.65
N LYS A 195 -3.44 -39.68 11.84
CA LYS A 195 -1.99 -39.54 11.71
C LYS A 195 -1.41 -38.85 12.95
N PRO A 196 -1.34 -39.52 14.10
CA PRO A 196 -0.84 -38.93 15.34
C PRO A 196 0.67 -38.60 15.29
N HIS A 197 1.41 -39.25 14.39
CA HIS A 197 2.86 -39.09 14.24
C HIS A 197 3.23 -38.80 12.77
N PRO A 198 2.94 -37.59 12.27
CA PRO A 198 3.21 -37.26 10.88
C PRO A 198 4.73 -37.13 10.64
N PRO A 199 5.26 -37.49 9.46
CA PRO A 199 6.70 -37.67 9.23
C PRO A 199 7.53 -36.37 9.27
N LEU A 200 6.88 -35.21 9.20
CA LEU A 200 7.53 -33.91 9.22
C LEU A 200 7.15 -33.12 10.48
N LYS A 201 7.89 -32.05 10.72
CA LYS A 201 7.53 -30.96 11.60
C LYS A 201 7.70 -29.62 10.89
N LYS A 202 6.82 -28.67 11.21
CA LYS A 202 6.88 -27.29 10.73
C LYS A 202 7.71 -26.47 11.69
N ILE A 203 8.69 -25.73 11.16
CA ILE A 203 9.61 -24.88 11.93
C ILE A 203 9.47 -23.39 11.59
N GLY A 204 8.68 -23.05 10.57
CA GLY A 204 8.41 -21.67 10.19
C GLY A 204 7.50 -21.54 8.99
N GLU A 205 7.31 -20.31 8.55
CA GLU A 205 6.56 -19.94 7.35
C GLU A 205 7.22 -18.80 6.62
N ILE A 206 7.00 -18.76 5.31
CA ILE A 206 7.40 -17.66 4.46
C ILE A 206 6.33 -17.41 3.41
N PHE A 207 6.22 -16.16 2.96
CA PHE A 207 5.27 -15.74 1.95
C PHE A 207 6.04 -15.27 0.73
N THR A 208 5.50 -15.47 -0.47
CA THR A 208 6.05 -14.85 -1.68
C THR A 208 5.95 -13.33 -1.56
N PRO A 209 6.93 -12.54 -2.04
CA PRO A 209 6.82 -11.07 -2.02
C PRO A 209 5.94 -10.54 -3.17
N TRP A 210 5.36 -11.41 -3.99
CA TRP A 210 4.51 -11.10 -5.14
C TRP A 210 3.17 -11.87 -5.12
N PRO A 211 2.16 -11.42 -5.90
CA PRO A 211 0.96 -12.18 -6.24
C PRO A 211 1.29 -13.58 -6.75
N SER A 212 0.57 -14.60 -6.31
CA SER A 212 1.07 -15.96 -6.36
C SER A 212 0.73 -16.75 -7.64
N TRP A 213 -0.34 -16.41 -8.37
CA TRP A 213 -0.68 -17.09 -9.63
C TRP A 213 -0.96 -16.12 -10.78
N LEU A 214 -0.44 -16.48 -11.95
CA LEU A 214 -0.70 -15.81 -13.23
C LEU A 214 -1.25 -16.80 -14.27
N ILE A 215 -1.81 -16.24 -15.34
CA ILE A 215 -2.35 -16.95 -16.49
C ILE A 215 -1.38 -16.79 -17.66
N ALA A 216 -0.95 -17.93 -18.23
CA ALA A 216 -0.11 -17.99 -19.41
C ALA A 216 -0.90 -18.54 -20.60
N ALA A 217 -0.62 -18.04 -21.81
CA ALA A 217 -1.22 -18.50 -23.06
C ALA A 217 -0.13 -18.87 -24.08
N SER A 218 -0.33 -19.96 -24.83
CA SER A 218 0.57 -20.40 -25.88
C SER A 218 0.61 -19.39 -27.02
N THR A 219 1.81 -18.99 -27.43
CA THR A 219 1.98 -18.09 -28.60
C THR A 219 1.62 -18.78 -29.92
N SER A 220 1.54 -20.11 -29.93
CA SER A 220 1.11 -20.86 -31.12
C SER A 220 -0.40 -20.92 -31.27
N ALA A 221 -1.14 -20.93 -30.16
CA ALA A 221 -2.60 -20.92 -30.15
C ALA A 221 -3.17 -19.49 -30.18
N PHE A 222 -2.43 -18.53 -29.62
CA PHE A 222 -2.80 -17.13 -29.47
C PHE A 222 -1.61 -16.23 -29.90
N PRO A 223 -1.34 -16.09 -31.20
CA PRO A 223 -0.21 -15.29 -31.69
C PRO A 223 -0.39 -13.79 -31.41
N ASP A 224 -1.64 -13.32 -31.35
CA ASP A 224 -2.02 -11.97 -30.90
C ASP A 224 -3.02 -12.10 -29.73
N PRO A 225 -2.53 -12.36 -28.51
CA PRO A 225 -3.39 -12.61 -27.36
C PRO A 225 -4.22 -11.40 -26.96
N GLU A 226 -3.79 -10.18 -27.29
CA GLU A 226 -4.52 -8.95 -26.90
C GLU A 226 -5.86 -8.83 -27.64
N HIS A 227 -5.91 -9.29 -28.89
CA HIS A 227 -7.08 -9.17 -29.78
C HIS A 227 -7.79 -10.51 -30.08
N ASP A 228 -7.38 -11.64 -29.47
CA ASP A 228 -8.05 -12.94 -29.68
C ASP A 228 -9.40 -13.01 -28.93
N GLU A 229 -10.49 -13.11 -29.70
CA GLU A 229 -11.86 -13.16 -29.16
C GLU A 229 -12.12 -14.36 -28.24
N ARG A 230 -11.49 -15.52 -28.50
CA ARG A 230 -11.67 -16.72 -27.68
C ARG A 230 -11.03 -16.51 -26.32
N LEU A 231 -9.86 -15.87 -26.28
CA LEU A 231 -9.17 -15.55 -25.04
C LEU A 231 -9.95 -14.48 -24.25
N LEU A 232 -10.52 -13.48 -24.92
CA LEU A 232 -11.41 -12.49 -24.29
C LEU A 232 -12.64 -13.15 -23.63
N GLN A 233 -13.31 -14.05 -24.34
CA GLN A 233 -14.45 -14.81 -23.81
C GLN A 233 -14.04 -15.73 -22.65
N LEU A 234 -12.85 -16.34 -22.73
CA LEU A 234 -12.32 -17.15 -21.64
C LEU A 234 -12.10 -16.31 -20.38
N PHE A 235 -11.51 -15.12 -20.48
CA PHE A 235 -11.35 -14.22 -19.33
C PHE A 235 -12.70 -13.87 -18.68
N HIS A 236 -13.74 -13.60 -19.48
CA HIS A 236 -15.08 -13.34 -18.93
C HIS A 236 -15.62 -14.51 -18.11
N VAL A 237 -15.43 -15.75 -18.58
CA VAL A 237 -15.85 -16.96 -17.86
C VAL A 237 -15.01 -17.18 -16.60
N LEU A 238 -13.71 -16.92 -16.65
CA LEU A 238 -12.83 -16.99 -15.49
C LEU A 238 -13.19 -15.95 -14.42
N ASP A 239 -13.46 -14.70 -14.82
CA ASP A 239 -13.92 -13.63 -13.94
C ASP A 239 -15.26 -13.98 -13.27
N GLN A 240 -16.16 -14.61 -14.03
CA GLN A 240 -17.43 -15.09 -13.47
C GLN A 240 -17.21 -16.18 -12.42
N GLY A 241 -16.31 -17.14 -12.66
CA GLY A 241 -16.00 -18.16 -11.64
C GLY A 241 -15.39 -17.58 -10.37
N ILE A 242 -14.61 -16.50 -10.47
CA ILE A 242 -14.11 -15.75 -9.30
C ILE A 242 -15.27 -15.07 -8.56
N LYS A 243 -16.23 -14.47 -9.26
CA LYS A 243 -17.43 -13.90 -8.64
C LYS A 243 -18.27 -14.97 -7.94
N ASP A 244 -18.46 -16.12 -8.58
CA ASP A 244 -19.21 -17.24 -8.00
C ASP A 244 -18.52 -17.79 -6.75
N PHE A 245 -17.18 -17.88 -6.79
CA PHE A 245 -16.37 -18.23 -5.62
C PHE A 245 -16.60 -17.25 -4.46
N GLN A 246 -16.54 -15.94 -4.72
CA GLN A 246 -16.70 -14.89 -3.71
C GLN A 246 -18.14 -14.83 -3.14
N ALA A 247 -19.13 -15.22 -3.93
CA ALA A 247 -20.53 -15.17 -3.55
C ALA A 247 -20.93 -16.28 -2.55
N ASP A 248 -20.26 -17.44 -2.59
CA ASP A 248 -20.65 -18.62 -1.81
C ASP A 248 -19.44 -19.43 -1.33
N HIS A 249 -18.77 -18.91 -0.30
CA HIS A 249 -17.65 -19.60 0.34
C HIS A 249 -18.04 -20.92 1.01
N ASP A 250 -19.28 -21.08 1.49
CA ASP A 250 -19.72 -22.31 2.15
C ASP A 250 -19.80 -23.47 1.14
N ASN A 251 -20.30 -23.19 -0.07
CA ASN A 251 -20.28 -24.17 -1.15
C ASN A 251 -18.85 -24.50 -1.60
N VAL A 252 -17.93 -23.52 -1.64
CA VAL A 252 -16.51 -23.77 -1.93
C VAL A 252 -15.90 -24.72 -0.91
N VAL A 253 -16.11 -24.46 0.39
CA VAL A 253 -15.62 -25.32 1.48
C VAL A 253 -16.15 -26.74 1.31
N ARG A 254 -17.45 -26.89 1.01
CA ARG A 254 -18.06 -28.20 0.75
C ARG A 254 -17.39 -28.91 -0.43
N LEU A 255 -17.17 -28.22 -1.55
CA LEU A 255 -16.55 -28.80 -2.76
C LEU A 255 -15.09 -29.20 -2.52
N LEU A 256 -14.34 -28.41 -1.73
CA LEU A 256 -12.99 -28.78 -1.31
C LEU A 256 -12.98 -30.02 -0.41
N GLY A 257 -14.04 -30.26 0.36
CA GLY A 257 -14.21 -31.46 1.16
C GLY A 257 -14.52 -32.73 0.35
N THR A 258 -15.16 -32.62 -0.83
CA THR A 258 -15.59 -33.80 -1.60
C THR A 258 -14.51 -34.39 -2.52
N GLY A 259 -13.45 -33.65 -2.82
CA GLY A 259 -12.44 -34.07 -3.80
C GLY A 259 -12.84 -33.82 -5.26
N GLU A 260 -14.05 -33.31 -5.53
CA GLU A 260 -14.57 -33.05 -6.89
C GLU A 260 -13.76 -31.99 -7.67
N LEU A 261 -12.89 -31.25 -6.98
CA LEU A 261 -12.00 -30.25 -7.57
C LEU A 261 -10.61 -30.85 -7.90
N GLY A 262 -10.44 -32.16 -7.76
CA GLY A 262 -9.14 -32.83 -7.91
C GLY A 262 -8.20 -32.65 -6.72
N CYS A 263 -8.66 -31.98 -5.66
CA CYS A 263 -7.98 -31.80 -4.39
C CYS A 263 -8.97 -31.93 -3.23
N THR A 264 -8.47 -32.32 -2.06
CA THR A 264 -9.29 -32.52 -0.86
C THR A 264 -8.68 -31.79 0.33
N TYR A 265 -9.50 -30.98 1.01
CA TYR A 265 -9.13 -30.27 2.23
C TYR A 265 -10.23 -30.45 3.27
N VAL A 266 -9.84 -30.58 4.53
CA VAL A 266 -10.80 -30.58 5.65
C VAL A 266 -11.42 -29.19 5.80
N GLU A 267 -12.63 -29.13 6.38
CA GLU A 267 -13.41 -27.91 6.50
C GLU A 267 -12.64 -26.79 7.20
N GLU A 268 -11.91 -27.13 8.26
CA GLU A 268 -11.11 -26.20 9.04
C GLU A 268 -10.01 -25.55 8.20
N ASP A 269 -9.34 -26.33 7.35
CA ASP A 269 -8.25 -25.86 6.49
C ASP A 269 -8.77 -24.99 5.36
N ALA A 270 -9.88 -25.40 4.73
CA ALA A 270 -10.53 -24.61 3.70
C ALA A 270 -10.98 -23.25 4.24
N LYS A 271 -11.59 -23.21 5.44
CA LYS A 271 -12.01 -21.96 6.09
C LYS A 271 -10.84 -21.09 6.51
N GLU A 272 -9.74 -21.69 6.99
CA GLU A 272 -8.54 -20.95 7.34
C GLU A 272 -7.91 -20.30 6.10
N TRP A 273 -7.79 -21.04 5.00
CA TRP A 273 -7.30 -20.50 3.72
C TRP A 273 -8.15 -19.33 3.20
N LEU A 274 -9.48 -19.43 3.31
CA LEU A 274 -10.42 -18.41 2.82
C LEU A 274 -10.28 -17.06 3.54
N LYS A 275 -9.73 -17.02 4.76
CA LYS A 275 -9.48 -15.76 5.47
C LYS A 275 -8.48 -14.90 4.71
N ASP A 276 -7.47 -15.54 4.13
CA ASP A 276 -6.31 -14.87 3.54
C ASP A 276 -6.45 -14.69 2.03
N VAL A 277 -6.92 -15.71 1.29
CA VAL A 277 -6.87 -15.73 -0.19
C VAL A 277 -7.71 -14.65 -0.84
N ARG A 278 -7.17 -14.00 -1.88
CA ARG A 278 -7.91 -13.05 -2.72
C ARG A 278 -7.53 -13.26 -4.18
N PHE A 279 -8.55 -13.48 -5.00
CA PHE A 279 -8.45 -13.61 -6.45
C PHE A 279 -8.57 -12.24 -7.12
N THR A 280 -7.96 -12.08 -8.30
CA THR A 280 -8.04 -10.83 -9.09
C THR A 280 -9.48 -10.49 -9.46
N SER A 281 -9.82 -9.19 -9.52
CA SER A 281 -11.17 -8.78 -9.97
C SER A 281 -11.37 -8.91 -11.48
N SER A 282 -10.27 -8.88 -12.23
CA SER A 282 -10.22 -9.06 -13.68
C SER A 282 -8.99 -9.90 -14.02
N THR A 283 -9.22 -11.03 -14.67
CA THR A 283 -8.17 -11.98 -15.04
C THR A 283 -7.34 -11.50 -16.22
N ARG A 284 -7.87 -10.66 -17.10
CA ARG A 284 -7.15 -10.13 -18.26
C ARG A 284 -6.08 -9.09 -17.87
N GLY A 285 -4.89 -9.22 -18.46
CA GLY A 285 -3.78 -8.28 -18.34
C GLY A 285 -2.82 -8.58 -17.18
N VAL A 286 -1.56 -8.20 -17.36
CA VAL A 286 -0.48 -8.36 -16.38
C VAL A 286 0.07 -7.00 -15.98
N ASP A 287 0.23 -6.78 -14.67
CA ASP A 287 0.92 -5.59 -14.16
C ASP A 287 2.44 -5.74 -14.36
N ARG A 288 3.01 -4.80 -15.11
CA ARG A 288 4.45 -4.69 -15.37
C ARG A 288 5.27 -4.69 -14.07
N LYS A 289 4.78 -4.04 -13.01
CA LYS A 289 5.50 -3.95 -11.73
C LYS A 289 5.66 -5.31 -11.05
N VAL A 290 4.70 -6.22 -11.22
CA VAL A 290 4.82 -7.59 -10.71
C VAL A 290 5.93 -8.32 -11.44
N VAL A 291 6.00 -8.16 -12.76
CA VAL A 291 7.08 -8.75 -13.57
C VAL A 291 8.44 -8.21 -13.14
N ASP A 292 8.58 -6.88 -13.02
CA ASP A 292 9.83 -6.24 -12.63
C ASP A 292 10.32 -6.71 -11.25
N GLY A 293 9.45 -6.71 -10.24
CA GLY A 293 9.81 -7.13 -8.89
C GLY A 293 10.25 -8.59 -8.81
N VAL A 294 9.60 -9.48 -9.56
CA VAL A 294 10.01 -10.90 -9.63
C VAL A 294 11.34 -11.03 -10.38
N VAL A 295 11.53 -10.30 -11.49
CA VAL A 295 12.77 -10.30 -12.26
C VAL A 295 13.95 -9.88 -11.39
N ASP A 296 13.80 -8.82 -10.60
CA ASP A 296 14.84 -8.32 -9.70
C ASP A 296 15.27 -9.38 -8.68
N VAL A 297 14.30 -10.09 -8.08
CA VAL A 297 14.60 -11.19 -7.15
C VAL A 297 15.25 -12.38 -7.88
N LEU A 298 14.81 -12.70 -9.09
CA LEU A 298 15.38 -13.80 -9.88
C LEU A 298 16.78 -13.51 -10.39
N LYS A 299 17.17 -12.24 -10.56
CA LYS A 299 18.56 -11.82 -10.84
C LYS A 299 19.44 -12.10 -9.63
N VAL A 300 18.99 -11.74 -8.42
CA VAL A 300 19.70 -12.03 -7.17
C VAL A 300 19.85 -13.54 -6.96
N ALA A 301 18.82 -14.32 -7.28
CA ALA A 301 18.84 -15.78 -7.25
C ALA A 301 19.71 -16.43 -8.35
N GLY A 302 20.30 -15.63 -9.25
CA GLY A 302 21.12 -16.09 -10.37
C GLY A 302 20.35 -16.87 -11.44
N VAL A 303 19.01 -16.87 -11.40
CA VAL A 303 18.12 -17.54 -12.36
C VAL A 303 18.02 -16.72 -13.65
N ILE A 304 17.93 -15.40 -13.53
CA ILE A 304 17.99 -14.44 -14.63
C ILE A 304 19.40 -13.84 -14.71
N ASP A 305 19.83 -13.47 -15.91
CA ASP A 305 21.09 -12.76 -16.09
C ASP A 305 21.02 -11.37 -15.42
N PRO A 306 21.93 -11.03 -14.49
CA PRO A 306 21.96 -9.70 -13.88
C PRO A 306 22.06 -8.54 -14.88
N GLY A 307 22.60 -8.79 -16.08
CA GLY A 307 22.70 -7.80 -17.15
C GLY A 307 21.42 -7.59 -17.97
N MET A 308 20.42 -8.47 -17.86
CA MET A 308 19.14 -8.32 -18.56
C MET A 308 18.38 -7.11 -18.00
N SER A 309 17.96 -6.19 -18.86
CA SER A 309 17.14 -5.06 -18.41
C SER A 309 15.72 -5.51 -18.05
N ASN A 310 15.05 -4.76 -17.17
CA ASN A 310 13.65 -5.07 -16.83
C ASN A 310 12.74 -4.89 -18.04
N ASP A 311 13.06 -3.98 -18.96
CA ASP A 311 12.31 -3.81 -20.22
C ASP A 311 12.42 -5.03 -21.13
N GLU A 312 13.64 -5.58 -21.30
CA GLU A 312 13.83 -6.81 -22.06
C GLU A 312 13.08 -7.98 -21.42
N ALA A 313 13.15 -8.11 -20.08
CA ALA A 313 12.44 -9.17 -19.37
C ALA A 313 10.91 -9.04 -19.55
N ALA A 314 10.38 -7.82 -19.48
CA ALA A 314 8.96 -7.56 -19.66
C ALA A 314 8.49 -7.82 -21.10
N GLU A 315 9.28 -7.43 -22.09
CA GLU A 315 9.00 -7.75 -23.50
C GLU A 315 8.93 -9.27 -23.71
N ARG A 316 9.82 -10.04 -23.06
CA ARG A 316 9.79 -11.50 -23.10
C ARG A 316 8.58 -12.09 -22.38
N VAL A 317 8.16 -11.52 -21.26
CA VAL A 317 7.14 -12.07 -20.36
C VAL A 317 5.70 -11.69 -20.73
N ILE A 318 5.45 -10.41 -20.98
CA ILE A 318 4.09 -9.85 -21.04
C ILE A 318 3.51 -10.08 -22.44
N GLY A 319 2.32 -10.71 -22.49
CA GLY A 319 1.51 -10.86 -23.70
C GLY A 319 0.33 -9.92 -23.76
N ILE A 320 -0.26 -9.58 -22.61
CA ILE A 320 -1.30 -8.55 -22.50
C ILE A 320 -0.91 -7.64 -21.34
N PRO A 321 -0.50 -6.38 -21.58
CA PRO A 321 -0.27 -5.44 -20.50
C PRO A 321 -1.61 -5.07 -19.85
N ARG A 322 -1.63 -4.97 -18.52
CA ARG A 322 -2.77 -4.35 -17.84
C ARG A 322 -2.71 -2.85 -18.12
N GLN A 323 -3.70 -2.33 -18.85
CA GLN A 323 -3.76 -0.90 -19.15
C GLN A 323 -3.96 -0.11 -17.85
N VAL A 324 -2.97 0.70 -17.49
CA VAL A 324 -3.19 1.85 -16.63
C VAL A 324 -3.81 2.89 -17.55
N ILE A 325 -5.08 3.26 -17.33
CA ILE A 325 -5.67 4.37 -18.08
C ILE A 325 -4.87 5.62 -17.71
N SER A 326 -3.94 5.98 -18.59
CA SER A 326 -3.30 7.29 -18.60
C SER A 326 -4.35 8.26 -19.16
N PHE A 327 -4.50 9.43 -18.52
CA PHE A 327 -5.41 10.49 -18.97
C PHE A 327 -5.02 11.08 -20.35
N PHE A 328 -4.00 10.55 -21.02
CA PHE A 328 -3.45 11.05 -22.28
C PHE A 328 -3.78 10.20 -23.53
N ASP A 329 -4.35 9.00 -23.41
CA ASP A 329 -4.55 8.10 -24.56
C ASP A 329 -6.00 8.03 -25.08
N TRP A 330 -6.84 9.02 -24.76
CA TRP A 330 -8.19 9.14 -25.33
C TRP A 330 -8.22 9.67 -26.78
N GLU A 331 -7.13 10.22 -27.31
CA GLU A 331 -7.15 10.91 -28.63
C GLU A 331 -6.65 10.10 -29.84
N TYR A 332 -6.26 8.83 -29.71
CA TYR A 332 -5.57 8.14 -30.81
C TYR A 332 -6.03 6.72 -31.15
N VAL A 333 -7.32 6.38 -31.08
CA VAL A 333 -7.81 5.15 -31.72
C VAL A 333 -9.23 5.29 -32.26
N ASN A 334 -9.40 5.94 -33.42
CA ASN A 334 -10.45 5.63 -34.41
C ASN A 334 -10.22 6.45 -35.70
N PRO A 335 -10.09 5.83 -36.90
CA PRO A 335 -10.00 6.56 -38.15
C PRO A 335 -11.39 7.12 -38.56
N PRO A 336 -11.45 8.23 -39.33
CA PRO A 336 -12.70 8.94 -39.56
C PRO A 336 -13.53 8.27 -40.66
N VAL A 337 -14.77 7.92 -40.34
CA VAL A 337 -15.79 7.62 -41.35
C VAL A 337 -16.68 8.86 -41.51
N PHE A 338 -16.54 9.52 -42.67
CA PHE A 338 -17.34 10.66 -43.10
C PHE A 338 -18.82 10.30 -43.22
N PHE A 339 -19.73 11.05 -42.59
CA PHE A 339 -21.04 11.38 -43.15
C PHE A 339 -21.49 12.79 -42.68
N PRO A 340 -22.15 13.60 -43.54
CA PRO A 340 -22.43 15.01 -43.30
C PRO A 340 -23.84 15.25 -42.73
N MET A 341 -24.15 16.54 -42.51
CA MET A 341 -25.43 17.16 -42.15
C MET A 341 -25.57 17.49 -40.65
N SER A 342 -25.36 18.75 -40.25
CA SER A 342 -26.19 19.95 -40.43
C SER A 342 -27.44 19.97 -39.54
N PHE A 343 -27.68 21.15 -38.94
CA PHE A 343 -28.87 21.56 -38.18
C PHE A 343 -29.00 21.08 -36.73
N LEU A 344 -28.10 21.49 -35.83
CA LEU A 344 -28.44 21.67 -34.40
C LEU A 344 -27.45 22.52 -33.58
N ALA A 345 -26.69 23.42 -34.24
CA ALA A 345 -25.79 24.34 -33.57
C ALA A 345 -26.43 25.74 -33.48
N GLN A 346 -27.43 25.94 -32.62
CA GLN A 346 -27.85 27.30 -32.23
C GLN A 346 -28.75 27.43 -30.99
N LEU A 347 -29.00 26.38 -30.20
CA LEU A 347 -29.87 26.48 -29.02
C LEU A 347 -29.25 26.09 -27.66
N LEU A 348 -27.94 25.95 -27.56
CA LEU A 348 -27.24 25.62 -26.29
C LEU A 348 -26.18 26.64 -25.84
N ALA A 349 -26.18 27.85 -26.43
CA ALA A 349 -25.19 28.89 -26.12
C ALA A 349 -25.54 29.80 -24.92
N LEU A 350 -26.54 29.46 -24.09
CA LEU A 350 -26.93 30.24 -22.91
C LEU A 350 -26.98 29.44 -21.59
N THR A 351 -26.54 28.19 -21.59
CA THR A 351 -26.33 27.38 -20.38
C THR A 351 -24.95 26.69 -20.37
N ALA A 352 -23.96 27.31 -21.00
CA ALA A 352 -22.57 26.84 -21.06
C ALA A 352 -21.58 27.86 -20.46
N ALA A 353 -22.03 28.63 -19.47
CA ALA A 353 -21.19 29.57 -18.71
C ALA A 353 -21.24 29.34 -17.18
N ALA A 354 -21.76 28.19 -16.71
CA ALA A 354 -21.89 27.91 -15.27
C ALA A 354 -21.53 26.48 -14.84
N THR A 355 -20.87 25.67 -15.68
CA THR A 355 -20.43 24.31 -15.29
C THR A 355 -19.03 23.98 -15.81
N SER A 356 -18.07 24.86 -15.50
CA SER A 356 -16.64 24.52 -15.50
C SER A 356 -16.06 24.86 -14.13
N LEU A 357 -16.60 24.24 -13.09
CA LEU A 357 -16.07 24.25 -11.73
C LEU A 357 -16.34 22.88 -11.10
N GLU A 358 -15.58 21.87 -11.51
CA GLU A 358 -15.40 20.65 -10.71
C GLU A 358 -13.90 20.33 -10.67
N GLY A 359 -13.16 21.21 -9.99
CA GLY A 359 -11.85 20.85 -9.45
C GLY A 359 -12.08 20.12 -8.14
N VAL A 360 -12.16 18.79 -8.18
CA VAL A 360 -12.15 17.97 -6.97
C VAL A 360 -10.71 17.99 -6.42
N TYR A 361 -10.39 18.99 -5.61
CA TYR A 361 -9.29 18.91 -4.66
C TYR A 361 -9.90 18.69 -3.28
N ALA A 362 -9.86 17.48 -2.75
CA ALA A 362 -9.89 17.35 -1.29
C ALA A 362 -8.64 18.09 -0.77
N LYS A 363 -8.82 18.95 0.21
CA LYS A 363 -7.81 19.73 0.93
C LYS A 363 -8.30 19.77 2.37
N LEU A 364 -7.49 20.23 3.33
CA LEU A 364 -7.97 20.59 4.66
C LEU A 364 -9.29 21.36 4.54
N ASP A 365 -10.38 20.73 4.96
CA ASP A 365 -11.72 21.29 4.85
C ASP A 365 -12.10 21.89 6.19
N LEU A 366 -11.88 23.20 6.32
CA LEU A 366 -12.20 23.96 7.54
C LEU A 366 -13.71 24.05 7.83
N SER A 367 -14.57 23.52 6.95
CA SER A 367 -16.01 23.38 7.21
C SER A 367 -16.40 21.99 7.72
N SER A 368 -15.45 21.04 7.70
CA SER A 368 -15.64 19.67 8.13
C SER A 368 -15.08 19.45 9.54
N SER A 369 -15.78 18.65 10.32
CA SER A 369 -15.35 18.20 11.65
C SER A 369 -14.68 16.82 11.62
N SER A 370 -14.33 16.34 10.43
CA SER A 370 -13.87 14.96 10.20
C SER A 370 -12.43 14.88 9.75
N ASN A 371 -11.71 16.00 9.73
CA ASN A 371 -10.33 16.02 9.26
C ASN A 371 -9.42 15.18 10.17
N VAL A 372 -8.40 14.57 9.57
CA VAL A 372 -7.29 13.95 10.29
C VAL A 372 -5.99 14.56 9.80
N ALA A 373 -5.23 15.09 10.76
CA ALA A 373 -3.90 15.66 10.56
C ALA A 373 -2.86 14.78 11.25
N VAL A 374 -1.65 14.66 10.68
CA VAL A 374 -0.59 13.81 11.25
C VAL A 374 0.79 14.43 11.00
N TYR A 375 1.60 14.47 12.05
CA TYR A 375 3.02 14.80 11.89
C TYR A 375 3.77 13.69 11.13
N TRP A 376 4.66 14.08 10.21
CA TRP A 376 5.59 13.20 9.51
C TRP A 376 6.98 13.84 9.53
N GLY A 377 8.03 13.04 9.77
CA GLY A 377 9.40 13.49 9.65
C GLY A 377 10.29 13.13 10.83
N GLN A 378 9.76 12.90 12.03
CA GLN A 378 10.58 12.65 13.22
C GLN A 378 10.80 11.16 13.55
N ASN A 379 10.12 10.23 12.86
CA ASN A 379 10.24 8.79 13.07
C ASN A 379 10.10 8.40 14.56
N SER A 380 9.10 8.95 15.26
CA SER A 380 9.03 8.83 16.72
C SER A 380 8.84 7.38 17.20
N PHE A 381 8.27 6.48 16.38
CA PHE A 381 8.14 5.05 16.70
C PHE A 381 9.49 4.31 16.71
N ARG A 382 10.48 4.79 15.93
CA ARG A 382 11.83 4.18 15.80
C ARG A 382 11.80 2.69 15.44
N GLY A 383 10.81 2.28 14.64
CA GLY A 383 10.70 0.92 14.12
C GLY A 383 11.74 0.59 13.04
N THR A 384 11.76 -0.68 12.62
CA THR A 384 12.62 -1.16 11.52
C THR A 384 11.77 -1.80 10.42
N GLY A 385 12.34 -1.96 9.21
CA GLY A 385 11.62 -2.51 8.06
C GLY A 385 10.38 -1.68 7.71
N ASP A 386 9.22 -2.33 7.59
CA ASP A 386 7.94 -1.69 7.27
C ASP A 386 7.43 -0.74 8.37
N LEU A 387 7.99 -0.82 9.57
CA LEU A 387 7.65 0.05 10.71
C LEU A 387 8.63 1.21 10.90
N ALA A 388 9.70 1.28 10.10
CA ALA A 388 10.51 2.49 10.02
C ALA A 388 9.70 3.60 9.34
N GLN A 389 10.01 4.88 9.64
CA GLN A 389 9.45 6.00 8.88
C GLN A 389 9.73 5.81 7.39
N GLN A 390 8.65 5.68 6.62
CA GLN A 390 8.67 5.58 5.17
C GLN A 390 8.70 6.97 4.54
N ARG A 391 8.97 7.02 3.23
CA ARG A 391 8.86 8.27 2.45
C ARG A 391 7.45 8.87 2.57
N LEU A 392 7.30 10.19 2.48
CA LEU A 392 6.02 10.87 2.70
C LEU A 392 4.90 10.32 1.78
N SER A 393 5.19 10.05 0.51
CA SER A 393 4.17 9.56 -0.43
C SER A 393 3.59 8.19 -0.05
N TYR A 394 4.33 7.36 0.71
CA TYR A 394 3.81 6.11 1.25
C TYR A 394 2.54 6.35 2.08
N TYR A 395 2.54 7.39 2.92
CA TYR A 395 1.42 7.71 3.79
C TYR A 395 0.29 8.44 3.06
N CYS A 396 0.61 9.22 2.03
CA CYS A 396 -0.39 9.94 1.22
C CYS A 396 -1.21 9.03 0.30
N ASP A 397 -0.63 7.90 -0.10
CA ASP A 397 -1.35 6.82 -0.77
C ASP A 397 -2.33 6.12 0.19
N GLY A 398 -2.10 6.27 1.50
CA GLY A 398 -2.66 5.51 2.62
C GLY A 398 -2.75 4.00 2.37
N GLU A 399 -1.75 3.51 1.67
CA GLU A 399 -1.53 2.11 1.47
C GLU A 399 -0.21 1.77 2.13
N SER A 400 -0.26 0.85 3.10
CA SER A 400 0.96 0.08 3.36
C SER A 400 1.44 -0.50 2.02
N ILE A 401 2.74 -0.73 1.84
CA ILE A 401 3.29 -1.36 0.62
C ILE A 401 2.53 -2.65 0.28
N MET A 402 1.93 -3.30 1.29
CA MET A 402 1.06 -4.47 1.19
C MET A 402 -0.34 -4.22 0.57
N SER A 403 -0.88 -3.00 0.62
CA SER A 403 -2.17 -2.61 0.00
C SER A 403 -2.02 -2.14 -1.45
N LYS A 404 -0.89 -1.52 -1.83
CA LYS A 404 -0.61 -1.13 -3.22
C LYS A 404 -0.62 -2.30 -4.21
N TYR A 405 -0.20 -3.47 -3.75
CA TYR A 405 -0.27 -4.70 -4.54
C TYR A 405 -1.69 -5.28 -4.64
N PHE A 406 -2.60 -4.83 -3.77
CA PHE A 406 -3.95 -5.37 -3.61
C PHE A 406 -5.02 -4.56 -4.37
N GLN A 407 -4.85 -3.23 -4.55
CA GLN A 407 -5.86 -2.37 -5.19
C GLN A 407 -5.67 -2.13 -6.69
N ALA A 408 -4.48 -2.32 -7.26
CA ALA A 408 -4.25 -2.07 -8.69
C ALA A 408 -5.04 -3.01 -9.63
N ASN A 409 -5.63 -4.09 -9.10
CA ASN A 409 -6.34 -5.11 -9.88
C ASN A 409 -7.85 -5.11 -9.66
N MET A 410 -8.40 -4.07 -9.04
CA MET A 410 -9.84 -3.85 -8.89
C MET A 410 -10.29 -2.71 -9.79
N LEU A 411 -11.22 -2.96 -10.73
CA LEU A 411 -12.10 -1.89 -11.23
C LEU A 411 -13.07 -1.53 -10.09
N MET A 412 -12.51 -1.04 -9.00
CA MET A 412 -13.15 -0.07 -8.15
C MET A 412 -12.40 1.22 -8.40
N GLU A 413 -13.11 2.20 -8.92
CA GLU A 413 -12.72 3.59 -8.80
C GLU A 413 -12.26 3.82 -7.35
N THR A 414 -10.96 4.08 -7.20
CA THR A 414 -10.29 4.10 -5.91
C THR A 414 -10.86 5.24 -5.08
N SER A 415 -11.57 4.92 -4.01
CA SER A 415 -11.48 5.78 -2.83
C SER A 415 -10.05 5.64 -2.34
N LEU A 416 -9.23 6.68 -2.59
CA LEU A 416 -8.09 7.12 -1.78
C LEU A 416 -8.21 6.56 -0.35
N ASP A 417 -7.15 6.14 0.33
CA ASP A 417 -7.28 6.03 1.80
C ASP A 417 -7.63 7.45 2.32
N PRO A 418 -8.90 7.70 2.67
CA PRO A 418 -9.38 9.04 2.91
C PRO A 418 -9.15 9.42 4.38
N LYS A 419 -8.39 8.61 5.12
CA LYS A 419 -8.28 8.79 6.56
C LYS A 419 -7.49 10.05 6.89
N ILE A 420 -6.28 10.20 6.36
CA ILE A 420 -5.42 11.38 6.60
C ILE A 420 -5.67 12.44 5.53
N ASP A 421 -5.91 13.68 5.92
CA ASP A 421 -6.11 14.82 5.00
C ASP A 421 -4.91 15.77 5.01
N VAL A 422 -4.26 15.91 6.16
CA VAL A 422 -3.16 16.86 6.38
C VAL A 422 -1.91 16.14 6.85
N PHE A 423 -0.76 16.53 6.30
CA PHE A 423 0.56 16.13 6.77
C PHE A 423 1.37 17.35 7.18
N GLU A 424 1.83 17.35 8.42
CA GLU A 424 2.71 18.36 9.00
C GLU A 424 4.16 17.85 8.92
N LEU A 425 4.95 18.45 8.03
CA LEU A 425 6.35 18.10 7.83
C LEU A 425 7.19 18.62 9.01
N ALA A 426 7.70 17.70 9.80
CA ALA A 426 8.34 17.93 11.08
C ALA A 426 9.85 17.68 10.97
N PHE A 427 10.74 18.69 10.89
CA PHE A 427 10.48 20.12 11.09
C PHE A 427 11.43 21.05 10.33
N LEU A 428 11.01 22.32 10.22
CA LEU A 428 11.91 23.46 10.08
C LEU A 428 12.48 23.82 11.47
N MET A 429 13.73 23.41 11.70
CA MET A 429 14.43 23.52 12.99
C MET A 429 15.04 24.89 13.24
N ARG A 430 15.38 25.63 12.18
CA ARG A 430 15.95 26.98 12.22
C ARG A 430 15.54 27.77 11.00
N ILE A 431 15.16 29.03 11.20
CA ILE A 431 14.80 29.97 10.14
C ILE A 431 16.06 30.64 9.57
N ASN A 432 16.99 31.04 10.45
CA ASN A 432 18.23 31.73 10.13
C ASN A 432 19.45 30.90 10.54
N GLY A 433 19.61 29.74 9.90
CA GLY A 433 20.74 28.85 10.13
C GLY A 433 22.03 29.25 9.41
N GLN A 434 22.95 28.29 9.30
CA GLN A 434 24.27 28.52 8.69
C GLN A 434 24.15 29.00 7.24
N GLY A 435 24.82 30.11 6.94
CA GLY A 435 24.78 30.75 5.63
C GLY A 435 23.53 31.61 5.39
N GLY A 436 22.79 31.93 6.46
CA GLY A 436 21.60 32.80 6.38
C GLY A 436 20.42 32.13 5.69
N VAL A 437 20.31 30.80 5.82
CA VAL A 437 19.24 30.00 5.22
C VAL A 437 18.58 29.08 6.26
N PRO A 438 17.34 28.63 6.00
CA PRO A 438 16.66 27.63 6.81
C PRO A 438 17.48 26.36 7.08
N GLU A 439 17.22 25.66 8.19
CA GLU A 439 17.70 24.29 8.47
C GLU A 439 16.50 23.39 8.79
N ILE A 440 16.41 22.26 8.10
CA ILE A 440 15.33 21.27 8.23
C ILE A 440 15.90 19.95 8.74
N ASP A 441 15.09 19.22 9.51
CA ASP A 441 15.40 17.86 9.96
C ASP A 441 14.17 16.96 9.84
N PHE A 442 14.26 15.94 8.98
CA PHE A 442 13.24 14.89 8.81
C PHE A 442 13.78 13.50 9.18
N SER A 443 14.65 13.41 10.20
CA SER A 443 15.16 12.15 10.75
C SER A 443 15.79 11.27 9.67
N ASN A 444 15.43 9.99 9.60
CA ASN A 444 15.91 9.05 8.59
C ASN A 444 15.58 9.45 7.13
N ALA A 445 14.59 10.32 6.88
CA ALA A 445 14.34 10.80 5.52
C ALA A 445 15.47 11.71 5.01
N ASN A 446 16.29 12.26 5.92
CA ASN A 446 17.49 13.03 5.56
C ASN A 446 18.56 12.18 4.88
N ASP A 447 18.54 10.85 5.03
CA ASP A 447 19.52 9.95 4.40
C ASP A 447 19.47 10.03 2.86
N ASN A 448 18.31 10.46 2.32
CA ASN A 448 18.11 10.71 0.89
C ASN A 448 18.34 12.18 0.47
N CYS A 449 18.85 13.01 1.38
CA CYS A 449 19.11 14.43 1.13
C CYS A 449 20.61 14.71 1.06
N THR A 450 20.98 15.66 0.18
CA THR A 450 22.30 16.28 0.20
C THR A 450 22.25 17.60 0.97
N VAL A 451 23.34 18.36 1.01
CA VAL A 451 23.41 19.68 1.67
C VAL A 451 23.80 20.73 0.62
N PHE A 452 23.17 21.91 0.63
CA PHE A 452 23.61 23.00 -0.22
C PHE A 452 24.96 23.54 0.24
N ASN A 453 25.88 23.81 -0.71
CA ASN A 453 27.21 24.33 -0.42
C ASN A 453 27.17 25.54 0.53
N ASP A 454 28.08 25.51 1.53
CA ASP A 454 28.31 26.53 2.55
C ASP A 454 27.14 26.77 3.52
N THR A 455 26.22 25.80 3.63
CA THR A 455 25.05 25.85 4.52
C THR A 455 24.83 24.52 5.23
N ASN A 456 23.87 24.48 6.16
CA ASN A 456 23.30 23.23 6.68
C ASN A 456 21.93 22.91 6.07
N LEU A 457 21.49 23.69 5.08
CA LEU A 457 20.20 23.47 4.44
C LEU A 457 20.25 22.19 3.61
N ARG A 458 19.40 21.22 3.98
CA ARG A 458 19.25 19.97 3.24
C ARG A 458 18.59 20.23 1.88
N LYS A 459 19.07 19.53 0.86
CA LYS A 459 18.48 19.43 -0.48
C LYS A 459 17.84 18.05 -0.62
N CYS A 460 16.51 18.02 -0.58
CA CYS A 460 15.70 16.82 -0.45
C CYS A 460 14.72 16.67 -1.65
N PRO A 461 15.22 16.32 -2.85
CA PRO A 461 14.38 16.23 -4.04
C PRO A 461 13.26 15.18 -3.91
N GLN A 462 13.52 14.05 -3.24
CA GLN A 462 12.50 13.01 -2.98
C GLN A 462 11.33 13.53 -2.15
N ILE A 463 11.59 14.37 -1.13
CA ILE A 463 10.52 14.99 -0.34
C ILE A 463 9.72 15.96 -1.22
N GLY A 464 10.38 16.71 -2.11
CA GLY A 464 9.69 17.56 -3.09
C GLY A 464 8.78 16.79 -4.04
N GLU A 465 9.25 15.65 -4.58
CA GLU A 465 8.42 14.75 -5.38
C GLU A 465 7.21 14.24 -4.59
N ASP A 466 7.42 13.86 -3.33
CA ASP A 466 6.36 13.34 -2.47
C ASP A 466 5.32 14.41 -2.13
N ILE A 467 5.73 15.65 -1.82
CA ILE A 467 4.81 16.78 -1.61
C ILE A 467 3.86 16.91 -2.80
N THR A 468 4.39 16.96 -4.03
CA THR A 468 3.55 17.08 -5.22
C THR A 468 2.66 15.86 -5.45
N THR A 469 3.12 14.67 -5.08
CA THR A 469 2.35 13.42 -5.17
C THR A 469 1.16 13.44 -4.22
N CYS A 470 1.38 13.86 -2.98
CA CYS A 470 0.34 13.98 -1.96
C CYS A 470 -0.70 15.05 -2.32
N GLN A 471 -0.24 16.21 -2.81
CA GLN A 471 -1.12 17.29 -3.26
C GLN A 471 -2.02 16.87 -4.43
N LYS A 472 -1.49 16.12 -5.40
CA LYS A 472 -2.28 15.53 -6.50
C LYS A 472 -3.34 14.54 -6.01
N LYS A 473 -3.18 14.00 -4.79
CA LYS A 473 -4.12 13.10 -4.12
C LYS A 473 -5.07 13.83 -3.17
N GLY A 474 -5.07 15.15 -3.21
CA GLY A 474 -5.92 15.96 -2.36
C GLY A 474 -5.52 15.91 -0.89
N LYS A 475 -4.22 15.82 -0.60
CA LYS A 475 -3.67 15.98 0.75
C LYS A 475 -3.09 17.38 0.90
N THR A 476 -3.29 18.00 2.06
CA THR A 476 -2.69 19.28 2.42
C THR A 476 -1.35 19.02 3.09
N ILE A 477 -0.28 19.67 2.60
CA ILE A 477 1.07 19.52 3.15
C ILE A 477 1.53 20.82 3.80
N LEU A 478 1.67 20.83 5.11
CA LEU A 478 2.16 21.97 5.89
C LEU A 478 3.63 21.76 6.27
N LEU A 479 4.44 22.81 6.28
CA LEU A 479 5.77 22.75 6.90
C LEU A 479 5.66 23.25 8.34
N SER A 480 5.95 22.38 9.31
CA SER A 480 5.92 22.74 10.73
C SER A 480 7.24 23.35 11.17
N ILE A 481 7.15 24.48 11.86
CA ILE A 481 8.26 25.31 12.33
C ILE A 481 8.30 25.20 13.85
N GLY A 482 9.43 24.71 14.38
CA GLY A 482 9.58 24.49 15.82
C GLY A 482 9.95 23.06 16.17
N GLY A 483 9.12 22.44 17.00
CA GLY A 483 9.33 21.15 17.68
C GLY A 483 10.14 21.27 18.96
N ALA A 484 10.09 20.23 19.80
CA ALA A 484 10.71 20.15 21.13
C ALA A 484 12.20 20.52 21.22
N THR A 485 12.94 20.51 20.10
CA THR A 485 14.38 20.82 20.06
C THR A 485 14.70 22.14 19.34
N TYR A 486 13.68 22.94 18.98
CA TYR A 486 13.85 24.28 18.44
C TYR A 486 14.62 25.18 19.42
N SER A 487 15.55 25.98 18.90
CA SER A 487 16.53 26.70 19.73
C SER A 487 16.78 28.16 19.36
N GLU A 488 16.22 28.70 18.28
CA GLU A 488 16.51 30.10 17.90
C GLU A 488 15.82 31.13 18.82
N GLY A 489 14.77 30.75 19.54
CA GLY A 489 14.10 31.61 20.51
C GLY A 489 13.35 32.82 19.89
N GLY A 490 13.18 32.84 18.57
CA GLY A 490 12.47 33.89 17.84
C GLY A 490 13.38 34.95 17.21
N PHE A 491 12.92 36.20 17.17
CA PHE A 491 13.56 37.30 16.44
C PHE A 491 13.95 38.47 17.34
N SER A 492 15.03 39.17 16.99
CA SER A 492 15.51 40.34 17.74
C SER A 492 14.67 41.61 17.54
N SER A 493 13.90 41.69 16.46
CA SER A 493 13.03 42.83 16.13
C SER A 493 11.93 42.41 15.16
N GLU A 494 10.88 43.24 15.06
CA GLU A 494 9.82 43.08 14.07
C GLU A 494 10.36 43.04 12.62
N SER A 495 11.34 43.90 12.29
CA SER A 495 11.94 43.91 10.95
C SER A 495 12.67 42.61 10.63
N ALA A 496 13.39 42.05 11.61
CA ALA A 496 14.04 40.75 11.46
C ALA A 496 13.02 39.62 11.32
N ALA A 497 11.91 39.69 12.07
CA ALA A 497 10.80 38.74 11.96
C ALA A 497 10.17 38.77 10.55
N LYS A 498 9.87 39.96 10.02
CA LYS A 498 9.36 40.12 8.66
C LYS A 498 10.34 39.60 7.60
N ALA A 499 11.63 39.87 7.75
CA ALA A 499 12.66 39.34 6.84
C ALA A 499 12.77 37.81 6.90
N GLY A 500 12.62 37.21 8.09
CA GLY A 500 12.54 35.76 8.23
C GLY A 500 11.35 35.16 7.50
N ALA A 501 10.18 35.82 7.53
CA ALA A 501 8.98 35.37 6.84
C ALA A 501 9.18 35.38 5.31
N GLU A 502 9.79 36.45 4.79
CA GLU A 502 10.19 36.52 3.37
C GLU A 502 11.15 35.39 2.98
N LEU A 503 12.15 35.11 3.82
CA LEU A 503 13.11 34.04 3.58
C LEU A 503 12.40 32.67 3.51
N VAL A 504 11.56 32.35 4.50
CA VAL A 504 10.78 31.10 4.53
C VAL A 504 9.86 30.98 3.32
N TRP A 505 9.16 32.06 2.97
CA TRP A 505 8.28 32.10 1.79
C TRP A 505 9.04 31.89 0.48
N GLN A 506 10.18 32.55 0.30
CA GLN A 506 11.02 32.37 -0.90
C GLN A 506 11.62 30.96 -0.99
N THR A 507 11.91 30.32 0.14
CA THR A 507 12.47 28.98 0.20
C THR A 507 11.42 27.87 -0.04
N PHE A 508 10.20 28.01 0.51
CA PHE A 508 9.21 26.92 0.55
C PHE A 508 7.86 27.24 -0.12
N GLY A 509 7.53 28.52 -0.33
CA GLY A 509 6.40 29.00 -1.12
C GLY A 509 6.63 28.85 -2.63
N PRO A 510 5.82 29.43 -3.52
CA PRO A 510 5.97 29.31 -4.97
C PRO A 510 7.36 29.71 -5.49
N PRO A 511 7.90 29.01 -6.52
CA PRO A 511 9.10 29.47 -7.20
C PRO A 511 8.89 30.85 -7.83
N SER A 512 9.70 31.83 -7.44
CA SER A 512 9.74 33.13 -8.11
C SER A 512 10.81 33.14 -9.20
N LEU A 513 10.47 33.66 -10.39
CA LEU A 513 11.38 33.78 -11.54
C LEU A 513 12.63 34.64 -11.24
N ASN A 514 12.57 35.48 -10.21
CA ASN A 514 13.63 36.41 -9.83
C ASN A 514 14.32 36.06 -8.50
N ALA A 515 14.05 34.89 -7.90
CA ALA A 515 14.60 34.51 -6.60
C ALA A 515 15.82 33.57 -6.75
N THR A 516 16.95 33.95 -6.14
CA THR A 516 18.14 33.10 -5.99
C THR A 516 18.07 32.16 -4.78
N ALA A 517 16.88 32.02 -4.18
CA ALA A 517 16.70 31.24 -2.96
C ALA A 517 17.04 29.76 -3.17
N ARG A 518 17.77 29.17 -2.21
CA ARG A 518 18.04 27.73 -2.19
C ARG A 518 16.75 27.02 -1.79
N ARG A 519 16.27 26.09 -2.63
CA ARG A 519 14.97 25.42 -2.44
C ARG A 519 15.14 23.93 -2.12
N PRO A 520 14.93 23.50 -0.87
CA PRO A 520 15.10 22.11 -0.43
C PRO A 520 14.29 21.10 -1.22
N PHE A 521 13.07 21.48 -1.60
CA PHE A 521 12.10 20.60 -2.26
C PHE A 521 12.00 20.86 -3.77
N GLY A 522 13.03 21.47 -4.37
CA GLY A 522 12.99 21.87 -5.78
C GLY A 522 11.84 22.84 -6.07
N ASN A 523 11.00 22.50 -7.06
CA ASN A 523 9.85 23.32 -7.45
C ASN A 523 8.58 23.04 -6.63
N ALA A 524 8.61 22.07 -5.71
CA ALA A 524 7.46 21.80 -4.86
C ALA A 524 7.19 23.01 -3.94
N THR A 525 5.91 23.26 -3.70
CA THR A 525 5.41 24.38 -2.89
C THR A 525 4.50 23.81 -1.83
N VAL A 526 4.79 24.04 -0.55
CA VAL A 526 3.93 23.61 0.56
C VAL A 526 2.57 24.30 0.50
N ASP A 527 1.55 23.72 1.11
CA ASP A 527 0.20 24.31 1.19
C ASP A 527 0.04 25.26 2.37
N GLY A 528 1.10 25.45 3.17
CA GLY A 528 1.04 26.29 4.34
C GLY A 528 2.16 26.05 5.33
N PHE A 529 2.04 26.70 6.47
CA PHE A 529 2.99 26.61 7.57
C PHE A 529 2.24 26.33 8.87
N ASP A 530 2.88 25.54 9.72
CA ASP A 530 2.42 25.22 11.06
C ASP A 530 3.43 25.75 12.08
N PHE A 531 2.97 26.32 13.20
CA PHE A 531 3.81 26.78 14.29
C PHE A 531 3.71 25.82 15.47
N ASP A 532 4.76 25.04 15.72
CA ASP A 532 4.85 24.10 16.84
C ASP A 532 5.95 24.58 17.80
N PHE A 533 5.76 25.76 18.40
CA PHE A 533 6.71 26.28 19.36
C PHE A 533 6.43 25.68 20.74
N GLU A 534 7.38 24.90 21.26
CA GLU A 534 7.23 24.27 22.60
C GLU A 534 7.96 25.04 23.72
N ALA A 535 8.53 26.20 23.40
CA ALA A 535 9.19 27.10 24.33
C ALA A 535 8.93 28.56 23.94
N THR A 536 9.02 29.47 24.91
CA THR A 536 8.77 30.90 24.66
C THR A 536 9.70 31.45 23.58
N VAL A 537 9.09 32.08 22.58
CA VAL A 537 9.76 32.70 21.44
C VAL A 537 9.44 34.19 21.37
N SER A 538 10.41 35.01 21.01
CA SER A 538 10.26 36.47 20.95
C SER A 538 9.92 36.95 19.54
N ASN A 539 9.05 37.96 19.41
CA ASN A 539 8.74 38.63 18.13
C ASN A 539 8.28 37.68 16.99
N VAL A 540 7.63 36.57 17.31
CA VAL A 540 7.12 35.63 16.28
C VAL A 540 5.78 36.05 15.68
N ALA A 541 4.94 36.82 16.37
CA ALA A 541 3.68 37.29 15.83
C ALA A 541 3.84 38.15 14.55
N PRO A 542 4.80 39.11 14.47
CA PRO A 542 5.05 39.80 13.21
C PRO A 542 5.59 38.92 12.08
N PHE A 543 6.36 37.86 12.40
CA PHE A 543 6.79 36.86 11.42
C PHE A 543 5.58 36.10 10.86
N ALA A 544 4.71 35.58 11.74
CA ALA A 544 3.51 34.86 11.37
C ALA A 544 2.53 35.74 10.58
N ASN A 545 2.32 37.00 10.98
CA ASN A 545 1.48 37.93 10.25
C ASN A 545 2.03 38.22 8.85
N ARG A 546 3.35 38.36 8.71
CA ARG A 546 3.96 38.57 7.40
C ARG A 546 3.85 37.35 6.50
N LEU A 547 3.99 36.13 7.04
CA LEU A 547 3.71 34.91 6.27
C LEU A 547 2.25 34.88 5.80
N ARG A 548 1.28 35.21 6.66
CA ARG A 548 -0.13 35.32 6.27
C ARG A 548 -0.34 36.31 5.13
N GLU A 549 0.24 37.51 5.21
CA GLU A 549 0.17 38.51 4.14
C GLU A 549 0.73 38.00 2.80
N LEU A 550 1.87 37.31 2.83
CA LEU A 550 2.51 36.73 1.63
C LEU A 550 1.65 35.62 1.02
N MET A 551 1.05 34.79 1.87
CA MET A 551 0.13 33.72 1.48
C MET A 551 -1.18 34.26 0.90
N ASP A 552 -1.73 35.35 1.47
CA ASP A 552 -2.94 36.02 0.96
C ASP A 552 -2.71 36.71 -0.38
N ALA A 553 -1.49 37.21 -0.61
CA ALA A 553 -1.11 37.87 -1.84
C ALA A 553 -0.93 36.90 -3.02
N ASP A 554 -0.71 35.60 -2.76
CA ASP A 554 -0.65 34.58 -3.80
C ASP A 554 -2.03 33.92 -4.03
N HIS A 555 -2.62 34.18 -5.19
CA HIS A 555 -3.91 33.64 -5.58
C HIS A 555 -3.82 32.32 -6.36
N SER A 556 -2.64 31.74 -6.51
CA SER A 556 -2.45 30.48 -7.27
C SER A 556 -3.11 29.27 -6.60
N LYS A 557 -3.20 29.27 -5.27
CA LYS A 557 -3.92 28.28 -4.46
C LYS A 557 -4.26 28.85 -3.08
N GLN A 558 -5.16 28.17 -2.37
CA GLN A 558 -5.37 28.43 -0.95
C GLN A 558 -4.17 27.94 -0.14
N TYR A 559 -3.75 28.75 0.83
CA TYR A 559 -2.72 28.42 1.81
C TYR A 559 -3.25 28.47 3.24
N PHE A 560 -2.75 27.59 4.10
CA PHE A 560 -3.16 27.44 5.49
C PHE A 560 -2.06 27.86 6.47
N LEU A 561 -2.44 28.59 7.51
CA LEU A 561 -1.57 28.93 8.63
C LEU A 561 -2.14 28.31 9.90
N THR A 562 -1.39 27.39 10.50
CA THR A 562 -1.82 26.65 11.70
C THR A 562 -0.83 26.83 12.86
N ALA A 563 -1.21 26.38 14.04
CA ALA A 563 -0.33 26.31 15.20
C ALA A 563 -0.67 25.10 16.07
N ALA A 564 0.28 24.60 16.84
CA ALA A 564 0.16 23.41 17.68
C ALA A 564 0.40 23.71 19.16
N PRO A 565 -0.44 24.56 19.80
CA PRO A 565 -0.26 24.88 21.22
C PRO A 565 -0.47 23.64 22.10
N GLN A 566 0.09 23.66 23.31
CA GLN A 566 -0.26 22.69 24.34
C GLN A 566 -1.65 22.99 24.93
N CYS A 567 -2.30 22.02 25.57
CA CYS A 567 -3.65 22.24 26.10
C CYS A 567 -3.80 23.35 27.15
N PRO A 568 -2.81 23.73 28.00
CA PRO A 568 -3.02 24.80 28.96
C PRO A 568 -3.27 26.14 28.26
N TYR A 569 -4.42 26.75 28.51
CA TYR A 569 -4.76 28.05 27.92
C TYR A 569 -4.54 29.22 28.90
N PRO A 570 -3.94 30.35 28.47
CA PRO A 570 -3.30 30.55 27.17
C PRO A 570 -1.96 29.81 27.09
N ASP A 571 -1.64 29.29 25.90
CA ASP A 571 -0.37 28.62 25.65
C ASP A 571 0.82 29.58 25.82
N ALA A 572 1.89 29.14 26.47
CA ALA A 572 3.00 30.01 26.83
C ALA A 572 3.90 30.41 25.64
N ALA A 573 3.98 29.57 24.61
CA ALA A 573 4.86 29.74 23.46
C ALA A 573 4.14 30.43 22.30
N ASP A 574 2.90 30.03 22.02
CA ASP A 574 2.14 30.48 20.86
C ASP A 574 1.14 31.60 21.15
N LYS A 575 0.91 32.00 22.41
CA LYS A 575 -0.07 33.06 22.77
C LYS A 575 0.04 34.33 21.96
N ASP A 576 1.24 34.77 21.59
CA ASP A 576 1.43 36.03 20.88
C ASP A 576 0.97 35.91 19.42
N ILE A 577 1.07 34.71 18.85
CA ILE A 577 0.50 34.36 17.53
C ILE A 577 -1.03 34.22 17.66
N LEU A 578 -1.49 33.42 18.62
CA LEU A 578 -2.89 33.01 18.77
C LEU A 578 -3.83 34.12 19.26
N ASN A 579 -3.34 35.00 20.13
CA ASN A 579 -4.11 36.09 20.75
C ASN A 579 -3.73 37.47 20.18
N GLY A 580 -2.82 37.49 19.22
CA GLY A 580 -2.32 38.69 18.55
C GLY A 580 -3.09 39.03 17.27
N PRO A 581 -2.45 39.72 16.30
CA PRO A 581 -3.08 40.15 15.05
C PRO A 581 -3.13 39.07 13.96
N VAL A 582 -2.58 37.87 14.22
CA VAL A 582 -2.41 36.84 13.20
C VAL A 582 -3.73 36.11 12.94
N SER A 583 -4.13 36.01 11.68
CA SER A 583 -5.26 35.18 11.25
C SER A 583 -4.82 33.72 11.08
N ILE A 584 -5.14 32.87 12.06
CA ILE A 584 -4.86 31.43 12.06
C ILE A 584 -6.08 30.64 11.54
N ASP A 585 -5.84 29.65 10.69
CA ASP A 585 -6.88 28.82 10.07
C ASP A 585 -7.33 27.68 10.99
N ALA A 586 -6.39 27.04 11.68
CA ALA A 586 -6.67 25.99 12.65
C ALA A 586 -5.60 25.88 13.73
N VAL A 587 -5.95 25.30 14.88
CA VAL A 587 -5.01 24.92 15.94
C VAL A 587 -5.05 23.42 16.20
N PHE A 588 -3.88 22.80 16.29
CA PHE A 588 -3.66 21.39 16.60
C PHE A 588 -3.30 21.22 18.08
N VAL A 589 -4.27 21.46 18.97
CA VAL A 589 -4.03 21.54 20.41
C VAL A 589 -3.56 20.19 20.96
N GLN A 590 -2.37 20.16 21.57
CA GLN A 590 -1.76 18.95 22.13
C GLN A 590 -2.41 18.60 23.48
N PHE A 591 -3.43 17.73 23.48
CA PHE A 591 -4.12 17.27 24.69
C PHE A 591 -3.37 16.12 25.38
N TYR A 592 -2.07 16.25 25.55
CA TYR A 592 -1.21 15.27 26.21
C TYR A 592 -0.05 15.95 26.91
N ASN A 593 0.73 15.18 27.70
CA ASN A 593 1.83 15.71 28.54
C ASN A 593 1.44 16.81 29.55
N ASN A 594 0.16 17.04 29.78
CA ASN A 594 -0.37 18.13 30.60
C ASN A 594 -1.61 17.71 31.38
N TRP A 595 -1.91 18.44 32.46
CA TRP A 595 -3.05 18.16 33.35
C TRP A 595 -4.42 18.26 32.65
N CYS A 596 -4.51 19.01 31.56
CA CYS A 596 -5.72 19.19 30.74
C CYS A 596 -5.86 18.18 29.59
N GLY A 597 -5.01 17.15 29.55
CA GLY A 597 -4.96 16.17 28.47
C GLY A 597 -6.10 15.13 28.48
N LEU A 598 -6.06 14.22 27.51
CA LEU A 598 -7.09 13.19 27.27
C LEU A 598 -7.38 12.32 28.50
N ASN A 599 -6.36 12.05 29.32
CA ASN A 599 -6.44 11.24 30.54
C ASN A 599 -7.27 11.90 31.66
N SER A 600 -7.54 13.20 31.55
CA SER A 600 -8.37 13.95 32.50
C SER A 600 -9.83 14.08 32.05
N PHE A 601 -10.20 13.42 30.94
CA PHE A 601 -11.58 13.40 30.46
C PHE A 601 -12.47 12.51 31.34
N GLU A 602 -13.59 13.07 31.79
CA GLU A 602 -14.62 12.43 32.59
C GLU A 602 -15.79 12.01 31.68
N ALA A 603 -15.86 10.72 31.35
CA ALA A 603 -16.89 10.19 30.46
C ALA A 603 -18.31 10.37 31.04
N GLY A 604 -19.22 10.91 30.22
CA GLY A 604 -20.61 11.16 30.60
C GLY A 604 -20.86 12.47 31.34
N ALA A 605 -19.82 13.22 31.72
CA ALA A 605 -19.98 14.55 32.28
C ALA A 605 -20.34 15.57 31.18
N SER A 606 -21.37 16.39 31.42
CA SER A 606 -21.79 17.45 30.49
C SER A 606 -20.84 18.65 30.46
N LYS A 607 -19.98 18.77 31.48
CA LYS A 607 -18.89 19.73 31.56
C LYS A 607 -17.66 19.05 32.15
N GLN A 608 -16.51 19.34 31.57
CA GLN A 608 -15.24 18.77 32.00
C GLN A 608 -14.58 19.68 33.05
N SER A 609 -13.96 19.09 34.07
CA SER A 609 -13.28 19.82 35.14
C SER A 609 -11.87 20.26 34.74
N SER A 610 -11.20 19.42 33.94
CA SER A 610 -9.78 19.55 33.62
C SER A 610 -9.50 19.41 32.11
N PHE A 611 -10.20 18.53 31.38
CA PHE A 611 -10.07 18.45 29.93
C PHE A 611 -10.63 19.72 29.26
N ASP A 612 -9.73 20.53 28.68
CA ASP A 612 -9.96 21.96 28.45
C ASP A 612 -10.34 22.33 26.99
N PHE A 613 -11.04 21.45 26.28
CA PHE A 613 -11.46 21.73 24.90
C PHE A 613 -12.41 22.94 24.82
N ASP A 614 -13.21 23.18 25.85
CA ASP A 614 -14.14 24.31 25.93
C ASP A 614 -13.42 25.67 25.98
N ALA A 615 -12.26 25.77 26.66
CA ALA A 615 -11.44 26.98 26.60
C ALA A 615 -10.93 27.27 25.19
N TRP A 616 -10.53 26.23 24.44
CA TRP A 616 -10.08 26.37 23.06
C TRP A 616 -11.21 26.71 22.08
N ASP A 617 -12.42 26.16 22.27
CA ASP A 617 -13.61 26.59 21.52
C ASP A 617 -13.97 28.05 21.84
N ASN A 618 -13.86 28.47 23.11
CA ASN A 618 -14.06 29.86 23.50
C ASN A 618 -12.99 30.78 22.87
N TRP A 619 -11.73 30.37 22.83
CA TRP A 619 -10.66 31.10 22.12
C TRP A 619 -11.02 31.29 20.65
N ALA A 620 -11.39 30.22 19.94
CA ALA A 620 -11.74 30.27 18.52
C ALA A 620 -12.87 31.26 18.24
N LYS A 621 -13.88 31.32 19.12
CA LYS A 621 -15.06 32.18 18.98
C LYS A 621 -14.85 33.63 19.42
N THR A 622 -14.06 33.85 20.46
CA THR A 622 -14.02 35.15 21.15
C THR A 622 -12.68 35.86 21.00
N VAL A 623 -11.57 35.14 20.93
CA VAL A 623 -10.23 35.70 20.94
C VAL A 623 -9.58 35.70 19.56
N SER A 624 -9.57 34.56 18.85
CA SER A 624 -8.91 34.39 17.54
C SER A 624 -9.29 35.51 16.56
N GLN A 625 -8.33 36.02 15.79
CA GLN A 625 -8.64 36.98 14.71
C GLN A 625 -9.53 36.37 13.64
N ASN A 626 -9.32 35.08 13.35
CA ASN A 626 -10.19 34.32 12.48
C ASN A 626 -11.29 33.65 13.33
N LYS A 627 -12.51 34.23 13.32
CA LYS A 627 -13.67 33.69 14.04
C LYS A 627 -14.21 32.37 13.49
N LYS A 628 -13.59 31.84 12.41
CA LYS A 628 -13.85 30.52 11.83
C LYS A 628 -12.71 29.53 12.08
N ALA A 629 -11.72 29.91 12.89
CA ALA A 629 -10.60 29.04 13.24
C ALA A 629 -11.11 27.70 13.80
N GLN A 630 -10.53 26.62 13.31
CA GLN A 630 -10.88 25.27 13.74
C GLN A 630 -9.94 24.81 14.86
N VAL A 631 -10.46 24.00 15.79
CA VAL A 631 -9.73 23.40 16.90
C VAL A 631 -9.71 21.89 16.68
N PHE A 632 -8.51 21.34 16.60
CA PHE A 632 -8.28 19.91 16.44
C PHE A 632 -7.88 19.30 17.78
N LEU A 633 -8.38 18.09 18.01
CA LEU A 633 -8.00 17.26 19.15
C LEU A 633 -6.64 16.60 18.85
N GLY A 634 -5.54 17.15 19.36
CA GLY A 634 -4.19 16.56 19.23
C GLY A 634 -3.99 15.40 20.19
N VAL A 635 -3.61 14.24 19.66
CA VAL A 635 -3.51 12.98 20.43
C VAL A 635 -2.18 12.25 20.19
N PRO A 636 -1.63 11.54 21.20
CA PRO A 636 -0.57 10.58 20.97
C PRO A 636 -1.13 9.36 20.23
N ALA A 637 -0.52 8.94 19.13
CA ALA A 637 -1.06 7.85 18.32
C ALA A 637 -0.75 6.43 18.87
N ASN A 638 0.14 6.34 19.87
CA ASN A 638 0.54 5.09 20.51
C ASN A 638 1.09 5.36 21.92
N THR A 639 1.28 4.32 22.73
CA THR A 639 1.79 4.41 24.11
C THR A 639 3.18 5.05 24.22
N GLY A 640 4.02 4.90 23.19
CA GLY A 640 5.37 5.48 23.14
C GLY A 640 5.45 6.83 22.45
N ALA A 641 4.33 7.42 22.02
CA ALA A 641 4.32 8.66 21.26
C ALA A 641 4.54 9.91 22.13
N ALA A 642 4.10 9.88 23.38
CA ALA A 642 4.23 10.98 24.33
C ALA A 642 4.60 10.45 25.72
N GLY A 643 5.09 11.30 26.62
CA GLY A 643 5.42 10.92 27.99
C GLY A 643 4.18 10.53 28.82
N SER A 644 3.03 11.13 28.52
CA SER A 644 1.72 10.78 29.10
C SER A 644 0.58 11.25 28.20
N GLY A 645 -0.64 10.74 28.43
CA GLY A 645 -1.86 11.19 27.75
C GLY A 645 -2.36 10.28 26.62
N TYR A 646 -1.64 9.21 26.24
CA TYR A 646 -2.20 8.20 25.34
C TYR A 646 -3.42 7.52 25.97
N VAL A 647 -4.48 7.38 25.19
CA VAL A 647 -5.66 6.58 25.56
C VAL A 647 -6.01 5.61 24.42
N PRO A 648 -6.52 4.41 24.71
CA PRO A 648 -6.99 3.48 23.68
C PRO A 648 -8.11 4.07 22.83
N VAL A 649 -8.26 3.57 21.59
CA VAL A 649 -9.23 4.10 20.63
C VAL A 649 -10.68 4.06 21.13
N GLU A 650 -11.04 3.06 21.95
CA GLU A 650 -12.38 2.96 22.55
C GLU A 650 -12.68 4.10 23.54
N THR A 651 -11.67 4.55 24.28
CA THR A 651 -11.78 5.73 25.15
C THR A 651 -11.80 7.00 24.32
N LEU A 652 -10.91 7.09 23.32
CA LEU A 652 -10.80 8.25 22.43
C LEU A 652 -12.11 8.54 21.67
N LYS A 653 -12.85 7.51 21.26
CA LYS A 653 -14.18 7.67 20.64
C LYS A 653 -15.11 8.56 21.46
N SER A 654 -15.15 8.36 22.79
CA SER A 654 -16.02 9.16 23.67
C SER A 654 -15.57 10.62 23.78
N ILE A 655 -14.25 10.85 23.74
CA ILE A 655 -13.66 12.21 23.76
C ILE A 655 -13.95 12.92 22.44
N ILE A 656 -13.84 12.21 21.30
CA ILE A 656 -14.18 12.75 19.97
C ILE A 656 -15.67 13.12 19.92
N GLU A 657 -16.56 12.25 20.40
CA GLU A 657 -17.99 12.55 20.44
C GLU A 657 -18.32 13.77 21.32
N TYR A 658 -17.66 13.92 22.47
CA TYR A 658 -17.78 15.13 23.27
C TYR A 658 -17.26 16.37 22.52
N SER A 659 -16.09 16.26 21.88
CA SER A 659 -15.45 17.38 21.16
C SER A 659 -16.30 17.85 19.96
N LYS A 660 -16.99 16.92 19.27
CA LYS A 660 -17.94 17.25 18.19
C LYS A 660 -19.10 18.15 18.61
N THR A 661 -19.39 18.27 19.91
CA THR A 661 -20.45 19.17 20.39
C THR A 661 -20.05 20.66 20.29
N PHE A 662 -18.75 20.94 20.12
CA PHE A 662 -18.22 22.29 19.94
C PHE A 662 -18.16 22.66 18.46
N SER A 663 -18.70 23.82 18.10
CA SER A 663 -18.77 24.26 16.69
C SER A 663 -17.43 24.60 16.07
N SER A 664 -16.37 24.78 16.87
CA SER A 664 -15.01 24.95 16.37
C SER A 664 -14.29 23.62 16.10
N PHE A 665 -14.89 22.46 16.40
CA PHE A 665 -14.20 21.18 16.26
C PHE A 665 -13.93 20.84 14.79
N GLY A 666 -12.65 20.81 14.42
CA GLY A 666 -12.20 20.56 13.04
C GLY A 666 -11.76 19.13 12.74
N GLY A 667 -11.46 18.33 13.77
CA GLY A 667 -10.96 16.97 13.60
C GLY A 667 -9.94 16.54 14.65
N VAL A 668 -9.11 15.55 14.29
CA VAL A 668 -8.06 14.98 15.16
C VAL A 668 -6.69 15.19 14.53
N MET A 669 -5.71 15.63 15.32
CA MET A 669 -4.29 15.64 14.95
C MET A 669 -3.56 14.51 15.70
N MET A 670 -2.59 13.86 15.06
CA MET A 670 -1.81 12.78 15.68
C MET A 670 -0.31 13.04 15.68
N TRP A 671 0.30 12.80 16.84
CA TRP A 671 1.75 12.67 16.98
C TRP A 671 2.15 11.18 17.07
N ASP A 672 2.91 10.59 16.15
CA ASP A 672 3.10 10.98 14.74
C ASP A 672 2.63 9.83 13.83
N VAL A 673 2.79 9.96 12.51
CA VAL A 673 2.35 8.95 11.54
C VAL A 673 3.02 7.58 11.71
N THR A 674 4.26 7.51 12.18
CA THR A 674 4.92 6.22 12.44
C THR A 674 4.32 5.51 13.64
N GLN A 675 3.93 6.26 14.67
CA GLN A 675 3.23 5.74 15.84
C GLN A 675 1.83 5.26 15.47
N ALA A 676 1.11 6.04 14.65
CA ALA A 676 -0.22 5.68 14.17
C ALA A 676 -0.21 4.39 13.35
N TYR A 677 0.79 4.19 12.50
CA TYR A 677 0.95 2.96 11.71
C TYR A 677 1.49 1.79 12.55
N GLY A 678 2.32 2.07 13.57
CA GLY A 678 2.78 1.07 14.54
C GLY A 678 1.66 0.55 15.45
N ASN A 679 0.63 1.37 15.70
CA ASN A 679 -0.55 1.03 16.49
C ASN A 679 -1.71 0.57 15.59
N LYS A 680 -1.66 -0.70 15.18
CA LYS A 680 -2.63 -1.29 14.24
C LYS A 680 -4.08 -1.02 14.66
N GLY A 681 -4.85 -0.41 13.77
CA GLY A 681 -6.27 -0.10 13.97
C GLY A 681 -6.57 1.22 14.67
N PHE A 682 -5.55 1.95 15.16
CA PHE A 682 -5.76 3.25 15.81
C PHE A 682 -6.29 4.31 14.82
N LEU A 683 -5.61 4.47 13.68
CA LEU A 683 -6.03 5.40 12.63
C LEU A 683 -7.44 5.07 12.09
N ASP A 684 -7.75 3.79 11.93
CA ASP A 684 -9.07 3.32 11.48
C ASP A 684 -10.16 3.67 12.49
N GLY A 685 -9.91 3.42 13.78
CA GLY A 685 -10.89 3.71 14.82
C GLY A 685 -11.10 5.20 15.04
N VAL A 686 -10.07 6.04 14.84
CA VAL A 686 -10.23 7.51 14.85
C VAL A 686 -11.04 7.99 13.65
N ALA A 687 -10.72 7.53 12.44
CA ALA A 687 -11.49 7.89 11.25
C ALA A 687 -12.96 7.47 11.38
N GLN A 688 -13.22 6.26 11.91
CA GLN A 688 -14.57 5.79 12.23
C GLN A 688 -15.25 6.69 13.26
N ALA A 689 -14.55 7.06 14.34
CA ALA A 689 -15.07 7.95 15.38
C ALA A 689 -15.43 9.33 14.82
N LEU A 690 -14.68 9.84 13.86
CA LEU A 690 -14.97 11.11 13.17
C LEU A 690 -16.15 11.02 12.19
N GLY A 691 -16.68 9.83 11.94
CA GLY A 691 -17.74 9.62 10.95
C GLY A 691 -17.22 9.61 9.52
N LYS A 692 -15.90 9.47 9.30
CA LYS A 692 -15.33 9.17 7.98
C LYS A 692 -15.65 7.72 7.63
N THR A 693 -16.83 7.48 7.07
CA THR A 693 -17.18 6.20 6.47
C THR A 693 -16.41 6.01 5.16
N ALA A 694 -15.85 4.83 4.94
CA ALA A 694 -15.53 4.40 3.57
C ALA A 694 -16.82 4.47 2.76
N SER A 695 -16.83 5.24 1.66
CA SER A 695 -17.99 5.46 0.81
C SER A 695 -18.60 4.12 0.38
N ARG A 696 -19.68 3.70 1.05
CA ARG A 696 -20.60 2.66 0.57
C ARG A 696 -21.79 3.37 -0.04
N ILE A 697 -21.68 3.79 -1.31
CA ILE A 697 -22.87 4.15 -2.08
C ILE A 697 -23.65 2.86 -2.36
N ARG A 698 -24.60 2.53 -1.47
CA ARG A 698 -25.74 1.69 -1.83
C ARG A 698 -26.63 2.50 -2.77
N ARG A 699 -26.50 2.30 -4.09
CA ARG A 699 -27.58 2.68 -5.01
C ARG A 699 -28.75 1.74 -4.77
N SER A 700 -29.79 2.22 -4.08
CA SER A 700 -31.10 1.60 -4.11
C SER A 700 -31.67 1.77 -5.52
N TYR A 701 -31.65 0.72 -6.33
CA TYR A 701 -32.48 0.67 -7.53
C TYR A 701 -33.92 0.42 -7.09
N SER A 702 -34.72 1.48 -7.00
CA SER A 702 -36.19 1.35 -6.97
C SER A 702 -36.64 0.92 -8.36
N TYR A 703 -36.96 -0.36 -8.52
CA TYR A 703 -37.55 -0.90 -9.74
C TYR A 703 -39.00 -0.42 -9.83
N ARG A 704 -39.32 0.45 -10.80
CA ARG A 704 -40.72 0.66 -11.23
C ARG A 704 -41.06 -0.43 -12.24
N PRO A 705 -42.06 -1.30 -11.99
CA PRO A 705 -42.50 -2.26 -12.98
C PRO A 705 -43.29 -1.53 -14.07
N TYR A 706 -42.81 -1.57 -15.31
CA TYR A 706 -43.67 -1.27 -16.46
C TYR A 706 -44.64 -2.45 -16.64
N GLY A 707 -45.92 -2.16 -16.42
CA GLY A 707 -47.02 -3.04 -16.75
C GLY A 707 -47.20 -3.16 -18.26
N TRP A 708 -47.63 -4.34 -18.66
CA TRP A 708 -48.17 -4.68 -19.96
C TRP A 708 -49.37 -3.79 -20.32
N PHE A 709 -49.37 -3.20 -21.52
CA PHE A 709 -50.44 -3.24 -22.53
C PHE A 709 -49.95 -2.64 -23.84
#